data_AF-Q75JP7-F1
#
_entry.id   AF-Q75JP7-F1
#
_cell.length_a   1.000
_cell.length_b   1.000
_cell.length_c   1.000
_cell.angle_alpha   90.00
_cell.angle_beta   90.00
_cell.angle_gamma   90.00
#
_symmetry.space_group_name_H-M   'P 1'
#
loop_
_entity.id
_entity.type
_entity.pdbx_description
1 polymer ?
#
loop_
_entity_poly.entity_id
_entity_poly.type
_entity_poly.pdbx_seq_one_letter_code
_entity_poly.pdbx_strand_id
1 'polypeptide(L)'
;MSNKLNKQISTEISECYLKEKPQQSFKKSNEIKMSNELINKISNEISNCYLKEKPQQAKKETKKKSIRSLPTDLPPLKSITPLKSWIFLQCRQMDANGNPLCCGVSGRYTQPGTQCILWQIDENDPSQLWQISKDGHLVSLLAGNYVMDYNNDGTNLAIANGWNNYTSQIWTYNSSTGQIENSNYPNTCLGIKGAFNEPITPTNGTELVIDQPIDNNNLCFQWDLVPSYPLNTILTSPPQAFPTFPGDQNTAFIEISQYLSNVDDIRSQYTNLSVSLPFFQSQMSAMSYPSYLSHEEFDFVRDQLSTEFNYAQEIINLIGNYESFHNELFADNSARLNQLATLCQLEIGSDINAMGSVIQVFSGMMYSILEALPGVGPILGNVLQTAVNIGVAASDGHSTIQPDPFQVALSNLWDTLSTNYEALLSNVSNMETMLLQDWGMMVTTHGLIETLSGPNSLAWQSSMTGDLISAAVPGYEISLLQILMPSKYQIYRYDLANNGNVGLPDDIPSSCLWTDPNDSNITYFIADNETTKVYPDDSLMSLIWGNGVSEQEFFLSANGWNFCMSLLNDNIGSGAPTISNNTSTALNFKIQFSPTQIYNYDVPTHSSNFTTEFDNTAIENSYYQITIYDNTNSWVASISVRVDIFVMRGADVSVLSSSCADGYYLGTPNCLQGSFAHSFTGSINIPIFEN
;
A
#
# COMPACT_ATOMS: atom_id res chain seq x y z
N MET A 1 -5.13 4.78 -43.21
CA MET A 1 -3.67 4.95 -43.28
C MET A 1 -2.91 3.70 -42.86
N SER A 2 -3.35 2.98 -41.81
CA SER A 2 -2.75 1.73 -41.32
C SER A 2 -2.43 0.68 -42.42
N ASN A 3 -3.33 0.39 -43.36
CA ASN A 3 -3.06 -0.56 -44.45
C ASN A 3 -1.96 -0.11 -45.46
N LYS A 4 -1.72 1.20 -45.62
CA LYS A 4 -0.62 1.69 -46.47
C LYS A 4 0.72 1.57 -45.74
N LEU A 5 0.73 1.84 -44.43
CA LEU A 5 1.93 1.76 -43.59
C LEU A 5 2.42 0.31 -43.47
N ASN A 6 1.52 -0.64 -43.18
CA ASN A 6 1.89 -2.06 -43.09
C ASN A 6 2.43 -2.60 -44.42
N LYS A 7 1.87 -2.17 -45.56
CA LYS A 7 2.36 -2.58 -46.87
C LYS A 7 3.74 -1.98 -47.19
N GLN A 8 3.99 -0.74 -46.76
CA GLN A 8 5.27 -0.07 -46.99
C GLN A 8 6.38 -0.67 -46.11
N ILE A 9 6.10 -0.94 -44.83
CA ILE A 9 7.03 -1.62 -43.91
C ILE A 9 7.33 -3.04 -44.39
N SER A 10 6.31 -3.81 -44.79
CA SER A 10 6.51 -5.17 -45.31
C SER A 10 7.32 -5.20 -46.62
N THR A 11 7.17 -4.18 -47.47
CA THR A 11 7.97 -4.04 -48.70
C THR A 11 9.41 -3.66 -48.39
N GLU A 12 9.66 -2.72 -47.48
CA GLU A 12 11.03 -2.33 -47.07
C GLU A 12 11.76 -3.50 -46.40
N ILE A 13 11.09 -4.27 -45.53
CA ILE A 13 11.68 -5.45 -44.90
C ILE A 13 12.00 -6.53 -45.95
N SER A 14 11.11 -6.76 -46.92
CA SER A 14 11.33 -7.75 -47.98
C SER A 14 12.48 -7.35 -48.92
N GLU A 15 12.63 -6.07 -49.22
CA GLU A 15 13.75 -5.58 -50.05
C GLU A 15 15.09 -5.64 -49.32
N CYS A 16 15.12 -5.41 -48.01
CA CYS A 16 16.30 -5.60 -47.18
C CYS A 16 16.74 -7.07 -47.14
N TYR A 17 15.79 -8.02 -47.04
CA TYR A 17 16.11 -9.44 -46.99
C TYR A 17 16.55 -10.04 -48.34
N LEU A 18 16.09 -9.49 -49.47
CA LEU A 18 16.38 -10.07 -50.79
C LEU A 18 17.76 -9.72 -51.36
N LYS A 19 18.50 -8.77 -50.77
CA LYS A 19 19.81 -8.36 -51.32
C LYS A 19 21.05 -8.98 -50.68
N GLU A 20 20.92 -9.79 -49.64
CA GLU A 20 22.09 -10.42 -49.01
C GLU A 20 22.12 -11.94 -49.23
N LYS A 21 22.53 -12.32 -50.45
CA LYS A 21 23.12 -13.65 -50.70
C LYS A 21 24.56 -13.69 -50.20
N PRO A 22 25.05 -14.84 -49.72
CA PRO A 22 26.11 -14.89 -48.73
C PRO A 22 27.49 -14.97 -49.40
N GLN A 23 28.38 -14.02 -49.11
CA GLN A 23 29.82 -14.26 -49.18
C GLN A 23 30.56 -13.58 -48.02
N GLN A 24 31.24 -14.47 -47.31
CA GLN A 24 32.23 -14.35 -46.24
C GLN A 24 33.03 -13.04 -46.12
N SER A 25 33.19 -12.66 -44.84
CA SER A 25 34.26 -11.86 -44.22
C SER A 25 34.44 -10.41 -44.69
N PHE A 26 34.25 -9.49 -43.72
CA PHE A 26 34.44 -8.04 -43.69
C PHE A 26 33.15 -7.22 -43.75
N LYS A 27 32.51 -6.97 -42.59
CA LYS A 27 31.74 -5.73 -42.31
C LYS A 27 31.10 -5.59 -40.90
N LYS A 28 31.82 -5.89 -39.81
CA LYS A 28 31.37 -5.52 -38.43
C LYS A 28 31.11 -4.01 -38.26
N SER A 29 31.75 -3.17 -39.08
CA SER A 29 31.53 -1.71 -39.12
C SER A 29 30.22 -1.29 -39.79
N ASN A 30 29.69 -2.08 -40.73
CA ASN A 30 28.45 -1.70 -41.42
C ASN A 30 27.22 -2.10 -40.61
N GLU A 31 27.25 -3.21 -39.87
CA GLU A 31 26.15 -3.65 -38.99
C GLU A 31 25.83 -2.61 -37.91
N ILE A 32 26.85 -2.04 -37.25
CA ILE A 32 26.65 -1.02 -36.21
C ILE A 32 26.07 0.27 -36.80
N LYS A 33 26.50 0.66 -38.01
CA LYS A 33 25.94 1.85 -38.69
C LYS A 33 24.49 1.64 -39.10
N MET A 34 24.17 0.47 -39.65
CA MET A 34 22.82 0.14 -40.10
C MET A 34 21.85 0.05 -38.91
N SER A 35 22.29 -0.49 -37.77
CA SER A 35 21.49 -0.56 -36.53
C SER A 35 21.17 0.83 -35.99
N ASN A 36 22.14 1.74 -35.92
CA ASN A 36 21.90 3.10 -35.43
C ASN A 36 21.02 3.93 -36.39
N GLU A 37 21.17 3.78 -37.71
CA GLU A 37 20.28 4.43 -38.67
C GLU A 37 18.84 3.91 -38.55
N LEU A 38 18.66 2.60 -38.34
CA LEU A 38 17.34 2.00 -38.15
C LEU A 38 16.69 2.48 -36.83
N ILE A 39 17.44 2.50 -35.73
CA ILE A 39 16.96 3.02 -34.43
C ILE A 39 16.53 4.48 -34.55
N ASN A 40 17.33 5.32 -35.22
CA ASN A 40 17.00 6.73 -35.43
C ASN A 40 15.79 6.91 -36.36
N LYS A 41 15.61 6.04 -37.37
CA LYS A 41 14.45 6.08 -38.27
C LYS A 41 13.18 5.68 -37.53
N ILE A 42 13.22 4.62 -36.73
CA ILE A 42 12.12 4.16 -35.87
C ILE A 42 11.75 5.24 -34.84
N SER A 43 12.75 5.81 -34.15
CA SER A 43 12.51 6.87 -33.16
C SER A 43 11.85 8.11 -33.78
N ASN A 44 12.30 8.53 -34.97
CA ASN A 44 11.67 9.63 -35.70
C ASN A 44 10.27 9.32 -36.23
N GLU A 45 10.00 8.09 -36.68
CA GLU A 45 8.66 7.68 -37.10
C GLU A 45 7.69 7.62 -35.91
N ILE A 46 8.14 7.10 -34.77
CA ILE A 46 7.38 7.11 -33.52
C ILE A 46 7.05 8.56 -33.12
N SER A 47 8.04 9.46 -33.03
CA SER A 47 7.80 10.87 -32.71
C SER A 47 6.87 11.57 -33.72
N ASN A 48 6.94 11.23 -35.00
CA ASN A 48 6.05 11.81 -36.02
C ASN A 48 4.62 11.23 -35.97
N CYS A 49 4.45 9.97 -35.56
CA CYS A 49 3.14 9.39 -35.29
C CYS A 49 2.49 10.08 -34.08
N TYR A 50 3.26 10.32 -33.01
CA TYR A 50 2.79 11.07 -31.83
C TYR A 50 2.36 12.51 -32.15
N LEU A 51 2.99 13.17 -33.13
CA LEU A 51 2.59 14.54 -33.53
C LEU A 51 1.37 14.59 -34.46
N LYS A 52 1.00 13.48 -35.13
CA LYS A 52 -0.12 13.46 -36.09
C LYS A 52 -1.40 12.86 -35.52
N GLU A 53 -1.30 11.97 -34.54
CA GLU A 53 -2.47 11.49 -33.81
C GLU A 53 -2.73 12.41 -32.63
N LYS A 54 -3.24 13.62 -32.91
CA LYS A 54 -4.13 14.24 -31.94
C LYS A 54 -5.27 13.26 -31.73
N PRO A 55 -5.45 12.67 -30.54
CA PRO A 55 -6.63 11.87 -30.26
C PRO A 55 -7.81 12.79 -30.57
N GLN A 56 -8.78 12.28 -31.31
CA GLN A 56 -10.11 12.89 -31.34
C GLN A 56 -10.59 12.89 -29.90
N GLN A 57 -10.28 13.98 -29.19
CA GLN A 57 -10.80 14.25 -27.87
C GLN A 57 -12.31 14.17 -28.03
N ALA A 58 -12.87 13.09 -27.49
CA ALA A 58 -14.23 13.09 -27.04
C ALA A 58 -14.39 14.40 -26.27
N LYS A 59 -15.19 15.32 -26.83
CA LYS A 59 -15.64 16.53 -26.16
C LYS A 59 -16.53 16.12 -24.99
N LYS A 60 -15.96 15.49 -23.97
CA LYS A 60 -16.37 15.75 -22.60
C LYS A 60 -15.50 16.91 -22.20
N GLU A 61 -16.11 18.08 -22.11
CA GLU A 61 -15.54 19.21 -21.39
C GLU A 61 -15.07 18.68 -20.04
N THR A 62 -13.77 18.42 -19.88
CA THR A 62 -13.11 18.56 -18.59
C THR A 62 -13.23 20.04 -18.27
N LYS A 63 -14.41 20.44 -17.77
CA LYS A 63 -14.49 21.57 -16.88
C LYS A 63 -13.39 21.29 -15.87
N LYS A 64 -12.34 22.11 -15.87
CA LYS A 64 -11.64 22.45 -14.63
C LYS A 64 -12.72 23.03 -13.71
N LYS A 65 -13.56 22.16 -13.14
CA LYS A 65 -14.27 22.47 -11.92
C LYS A 65 -13.13 22.65 -10.94
N SER A 66 -12.80 23.90 -10.66
CA SER A 66 -12.23 24.23 -9.36
C SER A 66 -13.16 23.55 -8.35
N ILE A 67 -12.66 22.53 -7.65
CA ILE A 67 -13.42 21.76 -6.66
C ILE A 67 -13.75 22.64 -5.42
N ARG A 68 -13.36 23.92 -5.40
CA ARG A 68 -13.55 24.83 -4.27
C ARG A 68 -14.99 25.20 -3.88
N SER A 69 -16.03 24.68 -4.52
CA SER A 69 -17.39 24.81 -3.95
C SER A 69 -17.63 23.66 -2.97
N LEU A 70 -17.06 23.79 -1.78
CA LEU A 70 -17.22 22.86 -0.66
C LEU A 70 -18.64 22.96 -0.05
N PRO A 71 -19.21 21.86 0.47
CA PRO A 71 -20.44 21.92 1.25
C PRO A 71 -20.25 22.82 2.48
N THR A 72 -21.18 23.73 2.73
CA THR A 72 -21.03 24.78 3.75
C THR A 72 -21.19 24.30 5.19
N ASP A 73 -21.73 23.11 5.44
CA ASP A 73 -21.88 22.53 6.78
C ASP A 73 -21.73 21.01 6.72
N LEU A 74 -20.53 20.49 7.03
CA LEU A 74 -20.35 19.06 7.26
C LEU A 74 -20.52 18.79 8.77
N PRO A 75 -21.34 17.80 9.17
CA PRO A 75 -21.41 17.41 10.57
C PRO A 75 -20.05 16.83 11.03
N PRO A 76 -19.68 16.98 12.32
CA PRO A 76 -18.47 16.36 12.85
C PRO A 76 -18.48 14.85 12.65
N LEU A 77 -17.33 14.27 12.32
CA LEU A 77 -17.16 12.83 12.16
C LEU A 77 -17.41 12.16 13.51
N LYS A 78 -18.36 11.21 13.56
CA LYS A 78 -18.72 10.51 14.79
C LYS A 78 -17.63 9.55 15.27
N SER A 79 -16.91 8.95 14.33
CA SER A 79 -15.79 8.03 14.57
C SER A 79 -15.02 7.83 13.27
N ILE A 80 -13.70 7.68 13.38
CA ILE A 80 -12.83 7.24 12.30
C ILE A 80 -12.24 5.90 12.76
N THR A 81 -12.44 4.82 11.99
CA THR A 81 -11.77 3.55 12.26
C THR A 81 -10.38 3.63 11.61
N PRO A 82 -9.28 3.64 12.37
CA PRO A 82 -7.96 3.60 11.76
C PRO A 82 -7.77 2.28 11.02
N LEU A 83 -7.41 2.34 9.74
CA LEU A 83 -6.92 1.16 9.04
C LEU A 83 -5.50 0.84 9.52
N LYS A 84 -5.18 -0.45 9.44
CA LYS A 84 -3.88 -0.99 9.81
C LYS A 84 -2.83 -0.52 8.80
N SER A 85 -1.73 0.00 9.32
CA SER A 85 -0.73 0.74 8.55
C SER A 85 0.67 0.43 9.07
N TRP A 86 1.65 0.46 8.18
CA TRP A 86 3.06 0.35 8.55
C TRP A 86 3.51 1.57 9.34
N ILE A 87 4.21 1.32 10.44
CA ILE A 87 4.71 2.32 11.37
C ILE A 87 6.12 1.98 11.85
N PHE A 88 6.86 2.99 12.28
CA PHE A 88 7.98 2.82 13.19
C PHE A 88 7.45 2.83 14.63
N LEU A 89 7.94 1.91 15.45
CA LEU A 89 7.81 2.00 16.91
C LEU A 89 8.99 2.83 17.42
N GLN A 90 8.80 4.14 17.58
CA GLN A 90 9.86 5.05 18.00
C GLN A 90 9.87 5.16 19.53
N CYS A 91 11.02 4.92 20.16
CA CYS A 91 11.17 5.12 21.59
C CYS A 91 11.18 6.63 21.91
N ARG A 92 10.45 7.03 22.96
CA ARG A 92 10.48 8.43 23.43
C ARG A 92 11.79 8.82 24.09
N GLN A 93 12.55 7.84 24.59
CA GLN A 93 13.89 8.07 25.10
C GLN A 93 14.88 8.21 23.93
N MET A 94 15.43 9.42 23.78
CA MET A 94 16.44 9.73 22.76
C MET A 94 17.83 9.18 23.15
N ASP A 95 18.69 9.00 22.13
CA ASP A 95 20.11 8.71 22.33
C ASP A 95 20.87 9.90 22.93
N ALA A 96 22.18 9.71 23.22
CA ALA A 96 23.02 10.76 23.83
C ALA A 96 23.19 12.02 22.95
N ASN A 97 22.92 11.93 21.66
CA ASN A 97 22.99 13.03 20.70
C ASN A 97 21.61 13.67 20.44
N GLY A 98 20.54 13.15 21.04
CA GLY A 98 19.17 13.61 20.83
C GLY A 98 18.50 13.02 19.59
N ASN A 99 19.05 11.95 18.99
CA ASN A 99 18.42 11.29 17.85
C ASN A 99 17.36 10.30 18.32
N PRO A 100 16.23 10.18 17.58
CA PRO A 100 15.24 9.15 17.83
C PRO A 100 15.79 7.76 17.47
N LEU A 101 15.42 6.79 18.28
CA LEU A 101 15.67 5.37 18.03
C LEU A 101 14.33 4.65 17.86
N CYS A 102 14.26 3.71 16.93
CA CYS A 102 13.10 2.86 16.68
C CYS A 102 13.41 1.39 16.95
N CYS A 103 12.34 0.60 17.12
CA CYS A 103 12.44 -0.85 17.18
C CYS A 103 12.84 -1.42 15.81
N GLY A 104 13.92 -2.19 15.79
CA GLY A 104 14.38 -2.94 14.62
C GLY A 104 14.75 -4.39 14.96
N VAL A 105 15.00 -5.20 13.92
CA VAL A 105 15.45 -6.59 14.06
C VAL A 105 16.95 -6.68 13.85
N SER A 106 17.66 -7.29 14.80
CA SER A 106 19.12 -7.38 14.79
C SER A 106 19.66 -8.03 13.51
N GLY A 107 20.58 -7.33 12.85
CA GLY A 107 21.25 -7.82 11.63
C GLY A 107 20.33 -7.98 10.41
N ARG A 108 19.08 -7.51 10.47
CA ARG A 108 18.06 -7.71 9.41
C ARG A 108 17.84 -9.19 9.08
N TYR A 109 18.07 -10.06 10.06
CA TYR A 109 17.93 -11.49 9.90
C TYR A 109 16.47 -11.92 10.00
N THR A 110 16.04 -12.78 9.09
CA THR A 110 14.68 -13.37 9.04
C THR A 110 14.62 -14.70 9.78
N GLN A 111 15.52 -14.99 10.72
CA GLN A 111 15.44 -16.23 11.52
C GLN A 111 14.66 -16.01 12.82
N PRO A 112 13.80 -16.96 13.23
CA PRO A 112 13.12 -16.91 14.52
C PRO A 112 14.11 -16.90 15.68
N GLY A 113 13.82 -16.12 16.73
CA GLY A 113 14.69 -15.89 17.88
C GLY A 113 15.70 -14.77 17.69
N THR A 114 15.76 -14.15 16.51
CA THR A 114 16.58 -12.95 16.28
C THR A 114 16.07 -11.80 17.14
N GLN A 115 16.98 -11.16 17.86
CA GLN A 115 16.65 -10.17 18.88
C GLN A 115 16.10 -8.86 18.30
N CYS A 116 15.08 -8.31 18.95
CA CYS A 116 14.60 -6.96 18.73
C CYS A 116 15.47 -5.96 19.49
N ILE A 117 15.88 -4.90 18.81
CA ILE A 117 16.85 -3.91 19.29
C ILE A 117 16.39 -2.49 18.95
N LEU A 118 17.00 -1.50 19.61
CA LEU A 118 16.91 -0.11 19.17
C LEU A 118 17.92 0.19 18.07
N TRP A 119 17.47 0.87 17.04
CA TRP A 119 18.31 1.40 15.97
C TRP A 119 17.92 2.85 15.64
N GLN A 120 18.85 3.64 15.12
CA GLN A 120 18.51 4.92 14.50
C GLN A 120 17.66 4.64 13.27
N ILE A 121 16.65 5.47 13.02
CA ILE A 121 15.84 5.27 11.82
C ILE A 121 16.73 5.41 10.58
N ASP A 122 16.72 4.41 9.70
CA ASP A 122 17.59 4.31 8.53
C ASP A 122 16.76 4.16 7.24
N GLU A 123 17.26 4.71 6.14
CA GLU A 123 16.61 4.59 4.83
C GLU A 123 16.75 3.16 4.28
N ASN A 124 15.70 2.67 3.62
CA ASN A 124 15.68 1.35 2.95
C ASN A 124 15.95 0.18 3.93
N ASP A 125 15.44 0.29 5.18
CA ASP A 125 15.56 -0.76 6.20
C ASP A 125 14.19 -1.34 6.59
N PRO A 126 13.75 -2.45 5.97
CA PRO A 126 12.46 -3.08 6.30
C PRO A 126 12.43 -3.70 7.70
N SER A 127 13.57 -3.84 8.39
CA SER A 127 13.62 -4.38 9.76
C SER A 127 13.00 -3.47 10.82
N GLN A 128 12.76 -2.20 10.47
CA GLN A 128 12.29 -1.16 11.38
C GLN A 128 10.79 -0.87 11.24
N LEU A 129 10.12 -1.46 10.25
CA LEU A 129 8.71 -1.27 9.99
C LEU A 129 7.87 -2.38 10.62
N TRP A 130 6.83 -1.95 11.33
CA TRP A 130 5.94 -2.80 12.09
C TRP A 130 4.48 -2.48 11.78
N GLN A 131 3.59 -3.43 12.03
CA GLN A 131 2.16 -3.22 12.13
C GLN A 131 1.67 -3.66 13.51
N ILE A 132 0.65 -2.97 14.03
CA ILE A 132 -0.15 -3.47 15.14
C ILE A 132 -1.40 -4.11 14.54
N SER A 133 -1.53 -5.42 14.71
CA SER A 133 -2.74 -6.14 14.30
C SER A 133 -3.90 -5.87 15.28
N LYS A 134 -5.13 -6.15 14.86
CA LYS A 134 -6.35 -5.88 15.64
C LYS A 134 -6.45 -6.73 16.92
N ASP A 135 -5.87 -7.91 16.89
CA ASP A 135 -5.79 -8.84 18.02
C ASP A 135 -4.61 -8.54 18.95
N GLY A 136 -3.76 -7.55 18.63
CA GLY A 136 -2.74 -7.01 19.51
C GLY A 136 -1.30 -7.42 19.20
N HIS A 137 -1.02 -8.16 18.13
CA HIS A 137 0.35 -8.51 17.83
C HIS A 137 1.12 -7.39 17.11
N LEU A 138 2.44 -7.45 17.26
CA LEU A 138 3.37 -6.57 16.56
C LEU A 138 4.06 -7.34 15.43
N VAL A 139 3.63 -7.09 14.19
CA VAL A 139 4.08 -7.83 12.99
C VAL A 139 5.22 -7.07 12.31
N SER A 140 6.33 -7.74 12.01
CA SER A 140 7.48 -7.14 11.32
C SER A 140 7.36 -7.27 9.79
N LEU A 141 7.67 -6.20 9.06
CA LEU A 141 7.74 -6.22 7.59
C LEU A 141 8.79 -7.20 7.07
N LEU A 142 9.97 -7.22 7.72
CA LEU A 142 11.18 -7.94 7.28
C LEU A 142 10.97 -9.42 6.94
N ALA A 143 10.04 -10.10 7.60
CA ALA A 143 9.77 -11.52 7.38
C ALA A 143 8.28 -11.80 7.10
N GLY A 144 7.47 -10.75 6.88
CA GLY A 144 6.02 -10.75 6.64
C GLY A 144 5.13 -11.25 7.80
N ASN A 145 5.67 -12.14 8.64
CA ASN A 145 4.91 -13.07 9.50
C ASN A 145 5.42 -13.17 10.92
N TYR A 146 6.56 -12.56 11.14
CA TYR A 146 7.22 -12.69 12.41
C TYR A 146 6.68 -11.63 13.33
N VAL A 147 6.34 -12.08 14.52
CA VAL A 147 5.78 -11.22 15.54
C VAL A 147 6.76 -11.04 16.67
N MET A 148 6.63 -9.91 17.34
CA MET A 148 7.38 -9.69 18.55
C MET A 148 6.89 -10.62 19.66
N ASP A 149 7.82 -11.41 20.19
CA ASP A 149 7.64 -12.29 21.33
C ASP A 149 8.88 -12.18 22.25
N TYR A 150 8.86 -12.82 23.41
CA TYR A 150 10.07 -12.98 24.20
C TYR A 150 10.84 -14.26 23.83
N ASN A 151 12.16 -14.19 23.88
CA ASN A 151 13.07 -15.32 23.72
C ASN A 151 12.93 -16.32 24.89
N ASN A 152 13.52 -17.51 24.74
CA ASN A 152 13.52 -18.56 25.78
C ASN A 152 14.00 -18.12 27.18
N ASP A 153 14.74 -17.01 27.28
CA ASP A 153 15.16 -16.39 28.54
C ASP A 153 14.00 -15.71 29.31
N GLY A 154 12.82 -15.58 28.69
CA GLY A 154 11.59 -15.05 29.28
C GLY A 154 11.49 -13.53 29.37
N THR A 155 12.49 -12.77 28.88
CA THR A 155 12.56 -11.30 29.04
C THR A 155 13.07 -10.55 27.81
N ASN A 156 14.09 -11.05 27.13
CA ASN A 156 14.59 -10.42 25.90
C ASN A 156 13.57 -10.59 24.77
N LEU A 157 13.33 -9.54 24.00
CA LEU A 157 12.37 -9.60 22.89
C LEU A 157 13.05 -10.01 21.59
N ALA A 158 12.33 -10.77 20.78
CA ALA A 158 12.78 -11.30 19.52
C ALA A 158 11.61 -11.48 18.55
N ILE A 159 11.95 -11.62 17.27
CA ILE A 159 11.00 -12.08 16.27
C ILE A 159 10.78 -13.58 16.42
N ALA A 160 9.53 -14.01 16.56
CA ALA A 160 9.15 -15.42 16.61
C ALA A 160 8.50 -15.86 15.29
N ASN A 161 8.68 -17.14 14.94
CA ASN A 161 7.99 -17.71 13.80
C ASN A 161 6.53 -17.94 14.14
N GLY A 162 5.67 -17.54 13.21
CA GLY A 162 4.27 -17.90 13.25
C GLY A 162 3.51 -17.18 14.33
N TRP A 163 2.21 -17.17 14.12
CA TRP A 163 1.28 -16.41 14.91
C TRP A 163 0.47 -17.36 15.77
N ASN A 164 0.66 -17.30 17.07
CA ASN A 164 -0.07 -18.13 18.02
C ASN A 164 -0.84 -17.23 19.00
N ASN A 165 -1.92 -17.74 19.58
CA ASN A 165 -2.64 -17.01 20.62
C ASN A 165 -1.93 -17.07 21.98
N TYR A 166 -0.61 -17.32 22.03
CA TYR A 166 0.07 -17.21 23.30
C TYR A 166 -0.04 -15.76 23.72
N THR A 167 -0.50 -15.56 24.94
CA THR A 167 -0.62 -14.22 25.55
C THR A 167 0.70 -13.46 25.52
N SER A 168 1.83 -14.14 25.31
CA SER A 168 3.17 -13.57 25.12
C SER A 168 3.32 -12.75 23.83
N GLN A 169 2.61 -13.11 22.77
CA GLN A 169 2.66 -12.40 21.49
C GLN A 169 1.60 -11.29 21.39
N ILE A 170 0.71 -11.19 22.37
CA ILE A 170 -0.39 -10.22 22.39
C ILE A 170 0.01 -8.98 23.19
N TRP A 171 0.01 -7.86 22.49
CA TRP A 171 0.36 -6.54 23.00
C TRP A 171 -0.84 -5.59 22.93
N THR A 172 -0.87 -4.60 23.82
CA THR A 172 -1.87 -3.53 23.80
C THR A 172 -1.16 -2.20 23.87
N TYR A 173 -1.39 -1.35 22.88
CA TYR A 173 -0.88 0.02 22.91
C TYR A 173 -1.82 0.92 23.72
N ASN A 174 -1.29 1.47 24.81
CA ASN A 174 -1.97 2.44 25.64
C ASN A 174 -1.66 3.86 25.12
N SER A 175 -2.56 4.43 24.34
CA SER A 175 -2.38 5.76 23.74
C SER A 175 -2.25 6.90 24.76
N SER A 176 -2.67 6.70 26.01
CA SER A 176 -2.57 7.71 27.07
C SER A 176 -1.18 7.77 27.70
N THR A 177 -0.50 6.63 27.82
CA THR A 177 0.85 6.55 28.41
C THR A 177 1.95 6.39 27.35
N GLY A 178 1.60 5.92 26.14
CA GLY A 178 2.55 5.48 25.12
C GLY A 178 3.15 4.10 25.42
N GLN A 179 2.67 3.38 26.44
CA GLN A 179 3.19 2.06 26.78
C GLN A 179 2.60 0.98 25.86
N ILE A 180 3.41 0.00 25.49
CA ILE A 180 2.97 -1.20 24.78
C ILE A 180 3.02 -2.35 25.78
N GLU A 181 1.86 -2.69 26.33
CA GLU A 181 1.69 -3.64 27.43
C GLU A 181 1.53 -5.06 26.91
N ASN A 182 2.16 -6.04 27.56
CA ASN A 182 2.02 -7.44 27.17
C ASN A 182 0.87 -8.12 27.94
N SER A 183 0.09 -8.95 27.24
CA SER A 183 -1.06 -9.63 27.86
C SER A 183 -0.69 -10.79 28.79
N ASN A 184 0.50 -11.39 28.62
CA ASN A 184 0.95 -12.52 29.46
C ASN A 184 1.37 -12.09 30.86
N TYR A 185 1.97 -10.91 30.97
CA TYR A 185 2.56 -10.38 32.19
C TYR A 185 1.95 -9.01 32.51
N PRO A 186 0.88 -8.97 33.32
CA PRO A 186 0.24 -7.71 33.70
C PRO A 186 1.25 -6.72 34.30
N ASN A 187 1.15 -5.45 33.91
CA ASN A 187 2.03 -4.34 34.29
C ASN A 187 3.47 -4.38 33.72
N THR A 188 3.77 -5.31 32.81
CA THR A 188 5.02 -5.26 32.04
C THR A 188 4.78 -4.68 30.67
N CYS A 189 5.75 -3.92 30.19
CA CYS A 189 5.69 -3.19 28.94
C CYS A 189 6.93 -3.49 28.10
N LEU A 190 6.81 -3.30 26.79
CA LEU A 190 7.96 -3.16 25.90
C LEU A 190 8.85 -2.02 26.40
N GLY A 191 10.12 -2.31 26.67
CA GLY A 191 11.07 -1.31 27.13
C GLY A 191 12.52 -1.65 26.81
N ILE A 192 13.41 -0.80 27.31
CA ILE A 192 14.84 -0.90 27.06
C ILE A 192 15.53 -1.70 28.18
N LYS A 193 16.39 -2.64 27.80
CA LYS A 193 17.14 -3.46 28.76
C LYS A 193 17.94 -2.59 29.71
N GLY A 194 17.75 -2.81 31.01
CA GLY A 194 18.44 -2.08 32.09
C GLY A 194 17.75 -0.79 32.54
N ALA A 195 16.67 -0.37 31.90
CA ALA A 195 15.95 0.86 32.23
C ALA A 195 14.90 0.73 33.34
N PHE A 196 14.76 -0.45 33.96
CA PHE A 196 13.65 -0.76 34.87
C PHE A 196 13.71 0.04 36.19
N ASN A 197 14.91 0.29 36.72
CA ASN A 197 15.09 1.08 37.95
C ASN A 197 15.15 2.59 37.71
N GLU A 198 15.79 3.00 36.61
CA GLU A 198 15.95 4.40 36.23
C GLU A 198 16.04 4.50 34.70
N PRO A 199 15.54 5.59 34.08
CA PRO A 199 15.71 5.83 32.66
C PRO A 199 17.21 5.84 32.30
N ILE A 200 17.57 5.12 31.24
CA ILE A 200 18.93 5.11 30.69
C ILE A 200 18.97 5.86 29.36
N THR A 201 20.16 6.27 28.94
CA THR A 201 20.35 6.76 27.57
C THR A 201 20.71 5.58 26.66
N PRO A 202 19.82 5.14 25.75
CA PRO A 202 20.10 4.05 24.84
C PRO A 202 21.12 4.43 23.76
N THR A 203 21.71 3.41 23.17
CA THR A 203 22.55 3.49 21.96
C THR A 203 22.02 2.55 20.87
N ASN A 204 22.47 2.71 19.63
CA ASN A 204 22.22 1.72 18.57
C ASN A 204 22.62 0.32 19.03
N GLY A 205 21.76 -0.67 18.76
CA GLY A 205 21.94 -2.04 19.19
C GLY A 205 21.49 -2.34 20.62
N THR A 206 20.95 -1.37 21.37
CA THR A 206 20.44 -1.65 22.72
C THR A 206 19.27 -2.62 22.65
N GLU A 207 19.33 -3.68 23.45
CA GLU A 207 18.34 -4.75 23.45
C GLU A 207 16.99 -4.28 24.01
N LEU A 208 15.90 -4.77 23.41
CA LEU A 208 14.55 -4.60 23.92
C LEU A 208 14.14 -5.76 24.83
N VAL A 209 13.38 -5.43 25.86
CA VAL A 209 12.89 -6.36 26.87
C VAL A 209 11.42 -6.13 27.18
N ILE A 210 10.80 -7.14 27.78
CA ILE A 210 9.56 -6.99 28.54
C ILE A 210 9.91 -6.84 30.02
N ASP A 211 9.55 -5.70 30.63
CA ASP A 211 9.82 -5.43 32.04
C ASP A 211 8.80 -4.44 32.62
N GLN A 212 8.75 -4.31 33.94
CA GLN A 212 7.90 -3.35 34.63
C GLN A 212 8.65 -2.02 34.83
N PRO A 213 8.14 -0.88 34.30
CA PRO A 213 8.73 0.42 34.61
C PRO A 213 8.50 0.80 36.08
N ILE A 214 9.46 1.50 36.70
CA ILE A 214 9.32 2.05 38.05
C ILE A 214 8.11 2.97 38.21
N ASP A 215 7.80 3.74 37.17
CA ASP A 215 6.61 4.58 37.05
C ASP A 215 6.22 4.81 35.59
N ASN A 216 5.03 5.36 35.36
CA ASN A 216 4.50 5.61 34.02
C ASN A 216 5.21 6.73 33.26
N ASN A 217 6.16 7.46 33.86
CA ASN A 217 6.90 8.55 33.20
C ASN A 217 8.25 8.09 32.63
N ASN A 218 8.64 6.83 32.84
CA ASN A 218 9.88 6.30 32.29
C ASN A 218 9.81 6.23 30.76
N LEU A 219 10.46 7.19 30.08
CA LEU A 219 10.48 7.30 28.62
C LEU A 219 11.07 6.07 27.92
N CYS A 220 11.88 5.26 28.61
CA CYS A 220 12.42 4.00 28.08
C CYS A 220 11.35 2.91 27.87
N PHE A 221 10.13 3.12 28.37
CA PHE A 221 8.98 2.22 28.21
C PHE A 221 7.83 2.89 27.47
N GLN A 222 8.05 4.08 26.90
CA GLN A 222 7.06 4.81 26.13
C GLN A 222 7.48 4.87 24.66
N TRP A 223 6.49 4.69 23.79
CA TRP A 223 6.63 4.54 22.36
C TRP A 223 5.66 5.46 21.65
N ASP A 224 6.13 6.05 20.56
CA ASP A 224 5.30 6.74 19.59
C ASP A 224 5.17 5.86 18.34
N LEU A 225 3.94 5.77 17.82
CA LEU A 225 3.67 5.17 16.52
C LEU A 225 3.94 6.24 15.46
N VAL A 226 4.79 5.95 14.48
CA VAL A 226 5.20 6.92 13.45
C VAL A 226 4.89 6.35 12.06
N PRO A 227 3.95 6.91 11.28
CA PRO A 227 3.08 8.03 11.60
C PRO A 227 2.05 7.73 12.71
N SER A 228 1.57 8.77 13.38
CA SER A 228 0.62 8.65 14.51
C SER A 228 -0.83 8.97 14.15
N TYR A 229 -1.06 9.52 12.96
CA TYR A 229 -2.38 9.91 12.43
C TYR A 229 -3.14 10.92 13.31
N PRO A 230 -2.52 12.06 13.68
CA PRO A 230 -3.08 13.01 14.65
C PRO A 230 -4.38 13.65 14.16
N LEU A 231 -4.56 13.76 12.84
CA LEU A 231 -5.77 14.31 12.23
C LEU A 231 -7.02 13.48 12.55
N ASN A 232 -6.90 12.17 12.82
CA ASN A 232 -8.02 11.35 13.26
C ASN A 232 -8.61 11.86 14.58
N THR A 233 -7.75 12.16 15.56
CA THR A 233 -8.18 12.67 16.87
C THR A 233 -8.68 14.11 16.77
N ILE A 234 -8.05 14.93 15.93
CA ILE A 234 -8.47 16.32 15.71
C ILE A 234 -9.89 16.36 15.12
N LEU A 235 -10.16 15.59 14.06
CA LEU A 235 -11.45 15.58 13.37
C LEU A 235 -12.60 14.96 14.18
N THR A 236 -12.29 14.21 15.23
CA THR A 236 -13.27 13.62 16.16
C THR A 236 -13.39 14.40 17.47
N SER A 237 -12.62 15.48 17.63
CA SER A 237 -12.68 16.33 18.80
C SER A 237 -14.01 17.10 18.87
N PRO A 238 -14.51 17.44 20.07
CA PRO A 238 -15.72 18.26 20.20
C PRO A 238 -15.55 19.60 19.46
N PRO A 239 -16.59 20.08 18.75
CA PRO A 239 -16.48 21.34 18.03
C PRO A 239 -16.19 22.52 18.95
N GLN A 240 -15.24 23.37 18.56
CA GLN A 240 -14.89 24.62 19.23
C GLN A 240 -15.13 25.81 18.30
N ALA A 241 -16.09 26.65 18.70
CA ALA A 241 -16.39 27.87 17.96
C ALA A 241 -15.22 28.85 17.96
N PHE A 242 -15.15 29.66 16.90
CA PHE A 242 -14.26 30.81 16.84
C PHE A 242 -14.52 31.80 17.99
N PRO A 243 -13.49 32.58 18.40
CA PRO A 243 -13.65 33.62 19.40
C PRO A 243 -14.79 34.58 19.02
N THR A 244 -15.67 34.84 19.98
CA THR A 244 -16.76 35.79 19.83
C THR A 244 -16.28 37.20 20.15
N PHE A 245 -16.76 38.17 19.37
CA PHE A 245 -16.43 39.58 19.57
C PHE A 245 -17.61 40.28 20.25
N PRO A 246 -17.50 40.72 21.52
CA PRO A 246 -18.55 41.51 22.18
C PRO A 246 -18.50 43.00 21.80
N GLY A 247 -19.65 43.67 21.83
CA GLY A 247 -19.72 45.14 21.76
C GLY A 247 -19.06 45.74 20.52
N ASP A 248 -18.21 46.75 20.73
CA ASP A 248 -17.51 47.46 19.66
C ASP A 248 -16.53 46.56 18.86
N GLN A 249 -16.06 45.45 19.44
CA GLN A 249 -15.28 44.44 18.70
C GLN A 249 -16.12 43.79 17.60
N ASN A 250 -17.42 43.54 17.84
CA ASN A 250 -18.30 43.00 16.82
C ASN A 250 -18.47 43.98 15.67
N THR A 251 -18.60 45.28 15.98
CA THR A 251 -18.68 46.34 14.98
C THR A 251 -17.39 46.42 14.16
N ALA A 252 -16.22 46.37 14.81
CA ALA A 252 -14.93 46.32 14.13
C ALA A 252 -14.81 45.07 13.23
N PHE A 253 -15.24 43.90 13.70
CA PHE A 253 -15.23 42.66 12.93
C PHE A 253 -16.10 42.72 11.67
N ILE A 254 -17.33 43.24 11.78
CA ILE A 254 -18.22 43.42 10.62
C ILE A 254 -17.61 44.42 9.63
N GLU A 255 -17.05 45.53 10.10
CA GLU A 255 -16.43 46.52 9.22
C GLU A 255 -15.20 46.00 8.49
N ILE A 256 -14.32 45.28 9.18
CA ILE A 256 -13.17 44.61 8.56
C ILE A 256 -13.68 43.58 7.54
N SER A 257 -14.67 42.76 7.89
CA SER A 257 -15.24 41.75 6.98
C SER A 257 -15.84 42.37 5.71
N GLN A 258 -16.58 43.48 5.86
CA GLN A 258 -17.17 44.23 4.75
C GLN A 258 -16.11 44.90 3.88
N TYR A 259 -15.06 45.47 4.49
CA TYR A 259 -13.94 46.06 3.77
C TYR A 259 -13.16 45.03 2.96
N LEU A 260 -12.91 43.85 3.53
CA LEU A 260 -12.08 42.82 2.90
C LEU A 260 -12.80 42.05 1.80
N SER A 261 -14.07 41.68 1.99
CA SER A 261 -14.78 40.81 1.06
C SER A 261 -16.28 41.12 0.89
N ASN A 262 -16.77 42.26 1.39
CA ASN A 262 -18.19 42.64 1.32
C ASN A 262 -19.13 41.56 1.89
N VAL A 263 -18.75 40.98 3.03
CA VAL A 263 -19.52 40.00 3.81
C VAL A 263 -19.58 40.45 5.27
N ASP A 264 -20.58 39.99 6.01
CA ASP A 264 -20.69 40.31 7.45
C ASP A 264 -19.77 39.45 8.32
N ASP A 265 -19.33 38.30 7.81
CA ASP A 265 -18.42 37.37 8.48
C ASP A 265 -17.35 36.88 7.51
N ILE A 266 -16.12 37.37 7.68
CA ILE A 266 -14.98 36.97 6.84
C ILE A 266 -14.61 35.48 7.00
N ARG A 267 -14.91 34.85 8.13
CA ARG A 267 -14.61 33.43 8.39
C ARG A 267 -15.40 32.51 7.45
N SER A 268 -16.56 32.97 6.97
CA SER A 268 -17.32 32.28 5.91
C SER A 268 -16.54 32.07 4.61
N GLN A 269 -15.45 32.82 4.41
CA GLN A 269 -14.62 32.72 3.20
C GLN A 269 -13.49 31.69 3.33
N TYR A 270 -13.16 31.19 4.53
CA TYR A 270 -11.99 30.32 4.73
C TYR A 270 -12.03 29.06 3.86
N THR A 271 -13.21 28.46 3.70
CA THR A 271 -13.40 27.25 2.88
C THR A 271 -13.68 27.55 1.39
N ASN A 272 -13.89 28.81 1.01
CA ASN A 272 -14.21 29.17 -0.37
C ASN A 272 -13.62 30.54 -0.74
N LEU A 273 -12.30 30.59 -0.76
CA LEU A 273 -11.55 31.82 -1.00
C LEU A 273 -11.63 32.26 -2.47
N SER A 274 -12.12 33.50 -2.68
CA SER A 274 -12.03 34.20 -3.96
C SER A 274 -10.64 34.81 -4.22
N VAL A 275 -9.90 35.13 -3.16
CA VAL A 275 -8.53 35.65 -3.14
C VAL A 275 -7.76 35.04 -1.96
N SER A 276 -6.43 35.07 -1.97
CA SER A 276 -5.62 34.45 -0.91
C SER A 276 -5.75 35.19 0.44
N LEU A 277 -5.60 34.47 1.56
CA LEU A 277 -5.63 35.07 2.90
C LEU A 277 -4.50 36.09 3.14
N PRO A 278 -3.26 35.90 2.62
CA PRO A 278 -2.23 36.94 2.63
C PRO A 278 -2.65 38.24 1.94
N PHE A 279 -3.52 38.16 0.90
CA PHE A 279 -4.08 39.36 0.30
C PHE A 279 -5.01 40.08 1.29
N PHE A 280 -5.90 39.36 1.98
CA PHE A 280 -6.73 39.94 3.04
C PHE A 280 -5.90 40.56 4.17
N GLN A 281 -4.83 39.90 4.62
CA GLN A 281 -3.91 40.47 5.62
C GLN A 281 -3.30 41.79 5.16
N SER A 282 -2.88 41.88 3.89
CA SER A 282 -2.32 43.11 3.31
C SER A 282 -3.34 44.25 3.25
N GLN A 283 -4.59 43.96 2.88
CA GLN A 283 -5.66 44.96 2.82
C GLN A 283 -6.08 45.41 4.22
N MET A 284 -6.19 44.46 5.16
CA MET A 284 -6.52 44.73 6.55
C MET A 284 -5.47 45.63 7.21
N SER A 285 -4.18 45.41 6.90
CA SER A 285 -3.08 46.25 7.40
C SER A 285 -3.10 47.67 6.81
N ALA A 286 -3.69 47.85 5.62
CA ALA A 286 -3.83 49.15 4.97
C ALA A 286 -5.13 49.90 5.35
N MET A 287 -6.05 49.24 6.08
CA MET A 287 -7.33 49.81 6.48
C MET A 287 -7.14 50.95 7.48
N SER A 288 -7.82 52.07 7.25
CA SER A 288 -7.83 53.21 8.18
C SER A 288 -8.78 52.99 9.35
N TYR A 289 -8.39 53.42 10.55
CA TYR A 289 -9.23 53.36 11.74
C TYR A 289 -10.53 54.17 11.59
N PRO A 290 -11.70 53.55 11.85
CA PRO A 290 -12.97 54.26 11.96
C PRO A 290 -12.96 55.24 13.14
N SER A 291 -13.46 56.46 12.94
CA SER A 291 -13.36 57.53 13.95
C SER A 291 -14.25 57.34 15.19
N TYR A 292 -15.22 56.43 15.12
CA TYR A 292 -16.18 56.15 16.20
C TYR A 292 -15.87 54.87 16.97
N LEU A 293 -14.86 54.09 16.57
CA LEU A 293 -14.36 52.93 17.30
C LEU A 293 -13.07 53.27 18.04
N SER A 294 -12.86 52.66 19.20
CA SER A 294 -11.59 52.79 19.90
C SER A 294 -10.50 52.05 19.11
N HIS A 295 -9.25 52.54 19.16
CA HIS A 295 -8.15 51.89 18.46
C HIS A 295 -7.83 50.52 19.07
N GLU A 296 -7.95 50.39 20.40
CA GLU A 296 -7.69 49.15 21.14
C GLU A 296 -8.63 48.01 20.71
N GLU A 297 -9.94 48.27 20.60
CA GLU A 297 -10.92 47.25 20.20
C GLU A 297 -10.73 46.87 18.73
N PHE A 298 -10.40 47.83 17.87
CA PHE A 298 -10.13 47.57 16.46
C PHE A 298 -8.83 46.74 16.27
N ASP A 299 -7.77 47.09 17.00
CA ASP A 299 -6.49 46.37 16.96
C ASP A 299 -6.64 44.94 17.48
N PHE A 300 -7.41 44.72 18.55
CA PHE A 300 -7.68 43.39 19.08
C PHE A 300 -8.33 42.47 18.03
N VAL A 301 -9.35 42.95 17.33
CA VAL A 301 -10.02 42.19 16.27
C VAL A 301 -9.09 41.94 15.09
N ARG A 302 -8.30 42.96 14.70
CA ARG A 302 -7.33 42.84 13.62
C ARG A 302 -6.28 41.77 13.92
N ASP A 303 -5.75 41.74 15.14
CA ASP A 303 -4.71 40.79 15.54
C ASP A 303 -5.25 39.36 15.61
N GLN A 304 -6.48 39.18 16.13
CA GLN A 304 -7.17 37.90 16.12
C GLN A 304 -7.43 37.40 14.69
N LEU A 305 -7.95 38.25 13.80
CA LEU A 305 -8.15 37.91 12.39
C LEU A 305 -6.84 37.60 11.66
N SER A 306 -5.77 38.34 11.95
CA SER A 306 -4.45 38.08 11.37
C SER A 306 -3.94 36.69 11.77
N THR A 307 -4.18 36.29 13.02
CA THR A 307 -3.85 34.95 13.55
C THR A 307 -4.67 33.88 12.84
N GLU A 308 -6.00 34.06 12.74
CA GLU A 308 -6.88 33.14 12.02
C GLU A 308 -6.47 32.98 10.55
N PHE A 309 -6.16 34.08 9.86
CA PHE A 309 -5.71 34.06 8.46
C PHE A 309 -4.39 33.30 8.29
N ASN A 310 -3.46 33.43 9.24
CA ASN A 310 -2.21 32.67 9.22
C ASN A 310 -2.49 31.16 9.37
N TYR A 311 -3.29 30.78 10.37
CA TYR A 311 -3.55 29.37 10.67
C TYR A 311 -4.32 28.70 9.51
N ALA A 312 -5.34 29.37 8.99
CA ALA A 312 -6.08 28.90 7.83
C ALA A 312 -5.19 28.79 6.58
N GLN A 313 -4.30 29.75 6.33
CA GLN A 313 -3.40 29.71 5.17
C GLN A 313 -2.42 28.53 5.25
N GLU A 314 -1.89 28.21 6.43
CA GLU A 314 -1.01 27.06 6.62
C GLU A 314 -1.73 25.72 6.38
N ILE A 315 -2.98 25.60 6.83
CA ILE A 315 -3.82 24.41 6.52
C ILE A 315 -4.08 24.31 5.01
N ILE A 316 -4.42 25.42 4.35
CA ILE A 316 -4.60 25.46 2.90
C ILE A 316 -3.30 25.06 2.18
N ASN A 317 -2.13 25.46 2.69
CA ASN A 317 -0.84 25.08 2.12
C ASN A 317 -0.56 23.57 2.30
N LEU A 318 -0.81 23.02 3.49
CA LEU A 318 -0.67 21.60 3.78
C LEU A 318 -1.53 20.76 2.82
N ILE A 319 -2.80 21.12 2.69
CA ILE A 319 -3.75 20.44 1.80
C ILE A 319 -3.33 20.62 0.35
N GLY A 320 -2.96 21.84 -0.06
CA GLY A 320 -2.45 22.11 -1.41
C GLY A 320 -1.19 21.31 -1.77
N ASN A 321 -0.29 21.07 -0.81
CA ASN A 321 0.88 20.21 -1.01
C ASN A 321 0.49 18.75 -1.24
N TYR A 322 -0.48 18.24 -0.46
CA TYR A 322 -1.06 16.92 -0.69
C TYR A 322 -1.74 16.83 -2.07
N GLU A 323 -2.54 17.83 -2.45
CA GLU A 323 -3.20 17.85 -3.75
C GLU A 323 -2.17 17.84 -4.89
N SER A 324 -1.05 18.56 -4.76
CA SER A 324 0.05 18.52 -5.74
C SER A 324 0.65 17.12 -5.82
N PHE A 325 1.01 16.51 -4.68
CA PHE A 325 1.49 15.13 -4.61
C PHE A 325 0.54 14.15 -5.30
N HIS A 326 -0.75 14.21 -4.93
CA HIS A 326 -1.79 13.32 -5.45
C HIS A 326 -1.95 13.49 -6.97
N ASN A 327 -2.09 14.73 -7.43
CA ASN A 327 -2.29 15.01 -8.85
C ASN A 327 -1.06 14.65 -9.69
N GLU A 328 0.15 14.91 -9.21
CA GLU A 328 1.38 14.60 -9.95
C GLU A 328 1.66 13.10 -10.00
N LEU A 329 1.48 12.37 -8.89
CA LEU A 329 1.65 10.92 -8.84
C LEU A 329 0.66 10.21 -9.78
N PHE A 330 -0.59 10.69 -9.83
CA PHE A 330 -1.64 10.09 -10.64
C PHE A 330 -1.86 10.73 -12.01
N ALA A 331 -1.11 11.78 -12.38
CA ALA A 331 -1.27 12.51 -13.65
C ALA A 331 -1.17 11.60 -14.88
N ASP A 332 -0.15 10.73 -14.90
CA ASP A 332 0.16 9.84 -16.01
C ASP A 332 -0.29 8.39 -15.74
N ASN A 333 -1.19 8.20 -14.80
CA ASN A 333 -1.47 6.88 -14.26
C ASN A 333 -2.03 5.90 -15.31
N SER A 334 -2.98 6.35 -16.14
CA SER A 334 -3.46 5.53 -17.27
C SER A 334 -2.32 5.13 -18.23
N ALA A 335 -1.36 6.02 -18.49
CA ALA A 335 -0.21 5.72 -19.33
C ALA A 335 0.73 4.71 -18.65
N ARG A 336 1.01 4.88 -17.35
CA ARG A 336 1.84 3.97 -16.55
C ARG A 336 1.20 2.58 -16.46
N LEU A 337 -0.09 2.51 -16.18
CA LEU A 337 -0.86 1.27 -16.17
C LEU A 337 -0.77 0.54 -17.52
N ASN A 338 -0.93 1.27 -18.63
CA ASN A 338 -0.79 0.70 -19.98
C ASN A 338 0.65 0.22 -20.28
N GLN A 339 1.67 0.92 -19.79
CA GLN A 339 3.06 0.51 -19.90
C GLN A 339 3.33 -0.78 -19.12
N LEU A 340 2.87 -0.85 -17.86
CA LEU A 340 3.00 -2.05 -17.04
C LEU A 340 2.21 -3.23 -17.63
N ALA A 341 0.99 -3.00 -18.12
CA ALA A 341 0.21 -4.03 -18.82
C ALA A 341 0.96 -4.55 -20.07
N THR A 342 1.59 -3.66 -20.84
CA THR A 342 2.40 -4.04 -22.00
C THR A 342 3.64 -4.83 -21.57
N LEU A 343 4.32 -4.46 -20.48
CA LEU A 343 5.45 -5.21 -19.91
C LEU A 343 5.02 -6.59 -19.40
N CYS A 344 3.82 -6.70 -18.82
CA CYS A 344 3.15 -7.96 -18.51
C CYS A 344 2.63 -8.68 -19.76
N GLN A 345 2.88 -8.17 -20.97
CA GLN A 345 2.44 -8.73 -22.24
C GLN A 345 0.92 -8.97 -22.29
N LEU A 346 0.14 -8.14 -21.60
CA LEU A 346 -1.31 -8.12 -21.64
C LEU A 346 -1.78 -7.25 -22.81
N GLU A 347 -2.84 -7.70 -23.50
CA GLU A 347 -3.47 -6.87 -24.53
C GLU A 347 -4.29 -5.76 -23.86
N ILE A 348 -3.91 -4.51 -24.12
CA ILE A 348 -4.62 -3.34 -23.60
C ILE A 348 -6.08 -3.37 -24.08
N GLY A 349 -7.01 -3.26 -23.13
CA GLY A 349 -8.45 -3.29 -23.42
C GLY A 349 -9.04 -4.69 -23.54
N SER A 350 -8.27 -5.74 -23.24
CA SER A 350 -8.80 -7.10 -23.14
C SER A 350 -9.80 -7.25 -21.99
N ASP A 351 -10.65 -8.28 -22.11
CA ASP A 351 -11.58 -8.71 -21.05
C ASP A 351 -10.89 -9.60 -19.99
N ILE A 352 -9.56 -9.67 -20.00
CA ILE A 352 -8.80 -10.41 -18.98
C ILE A 352 -9.12 -9.78 -17.62
N ASN A 353 -9.51 -10.61 -16.66
CA ASN A 353 -9.83 -10.16 -15.32
C ASN A 353 -8.56 -9.80 -14.56
N ALA A 354 -8.47 -8.53 -14.13
CA ALA A 354 -7.51 -8.04 -13.17
C ALA A 354 -8.15 -8.03 -11.77
N MET A 355 -7.41 -8.49 -10.76
CA MET A 355 -7.88 -8.56 -9.38
C MET A 355 -6.96 -7.73 -8.48
N GLY A 356 -7.53 -6.93 -7.60
CA GLY A 356 -6.75 -6.07 -6.72
C GLY A 356 -7.51 -5.57 -5.51
N SER A 357 -6.82 -4.83 -4.65
CA SER A 357 -7.42 -4.02 -3.59
C SER A 357 -6.81 -2.63 -3.65
N VAL A 358 -7.67 -1.61 -3.63
CA VAL A 358 -7.25 -0.21 -3.65
C VAL A 358 -6.44 0.14 -2.40
N ILE A 359 -6.83 -0.41 -1.24
CA ILE A 359 -6.11 -0.21 0.01
C ILE A 359 -4.69 -0.76 -0.08
N GLN A 360 -4.48 -1.89 -0.76
CA GLN A 360 -3.13 -2.42 -0.98
C GLN A 360 -2.28 -1.52 -1.87
N VAL A 361 -2.87 -0.79 -2.82
CA VAL A 361 -2.16 0.23 -3.61
C VAL A 361 -1.72 1.41 -2.72
N PHE A 362 -2.60 1.90 -1.84
CA PHE A 362 -2.23 2.97 -0.90
C PHE A 362 -1.19 2.52 0.12
N SER A 363 -1.34 1.33 0.70
CA SER A 363 -0.36 0.72 1.60
C SER A 363 0.98 0.50 0.92
N GLY A 364 0.95 0.09 -0.36
CA GLY A 364 2.12 -0.09 -1.21
C GLY A 364 2.99 1.15 -1.32
N MET A 365 2.36 2.27 -1.70
CA MET A 365 3.02 3.57 -1.75
C MET A 365 3.50 4.01 -0.36
N MET A 366 2.68 3.82 0.68
CA MET A 366 3.00 4.30 2.02
C MET A 366 4.24 3.62 2.60
N TYR A 367 4.36 2.29 2.49
CA TYR A 367 5.56 1.62 3.00
C TYR A 367 6.80 2.04 2.22
N SER A 368 6.73 2.17 0.89
CA SER A 368 7.88 2.59 0.07
C SER A 368 8.36 3.99 0.44
N ILE A 369 7.42 4.90 0.75
CA ILE A 369 7.74 6.26 1.19
C ILE A 369 8.34 6.25 2.60
N LEU A 370 7.77 5.48 3.53
CA LEU A 370 8.29 5.40 4.89
C LEU A 370 9.69 4.77 4.92
N GLU A 371 9.92 3.75 4.11
CA GLU A 371 11.20 3.08 3.99
C GLU A 371 12.26 3.99 3.35
N ALA A 372 11.93 4.66 2.23
CA ALA A 372 12.88 5.49 1.51
C ALA A 372 13.11 6.88 2.15
N LEU A 373 12.10 7.44 2.82
CA LEU A 373 12.12 8.80 3.37
C LEU A 373 11.60 8.83 4.82
N PRO A 374 12.23 8.14 5.78
CA PRO A 374 11.73 8.03 7.15
C PRO A 374 11.53 9.37 7.87
N GLY A 375 12.30 10.41 7.51
CA GLY A 375 12.17 11.75 8.10
C GLY A 375 10.99 12.57 7.59
N VAL A 376 10.45 12.24 6.41
CA VAL A 376 9.41 13.05 5.71
C VAL A 376 8.15 12.23 5.45
N GLY A 377 8.29 10.95 5.15
CA GLY A 377 7.21 10.00 4.91
C GLY A 377 6.11 10.00 5.97
N PRO A 378 6.42 10.10 7.28
CA PRO A 378 5.39 10.20 8.31
C PRO A 378 4.45 11.39 8.15
N ILE A 379 4.92 12.52 7.60
CA ILE A 379 4.09 13.71 7.36
C ILE A 379 3.00 13.39 6.33
N LEU A 380 3.36 12.74 5.22
CA LEU A 380 2.39 12.27 4.23
C LEU A 380 1.47 11.21 4.84
N GLY A 381 2.01 10.25 5.59
CA GLY A 381 1.22 9.21 6.25
C GLY A 381 0.15 9.78 7.19
N ASN A 382 0.48 10.83 7.94
CA ASN A 382 -0.45 11.54 8.82
C ASN A 382 -1.63 12.17 8.06
N VAL A 383 -1.46 12.57 6.80
CA VAL A 383 -2.52 13.13 5.94
C VAL A 383 -3.25 12.03 5.17
N LEU A 384 -2.50 11.20 4.43
CA LEU A 384 -3.04 10.17 3.54
C LEU A 384 -3.88 9.16 4.33
N GLN A 385 -3.37 8.65 5.45
CA GLN A 385 -4.07 7.60 6.18
C GLN A 385 -5.38 8.11 6.77
N THR A 386 -5.42 9.34 7.27
CA THR A 386 -6.67 9.96 7.74
C THR A 386 -7.68 10.10 6.60
N ALA A 387 -7.25 10.54 5.42
CA ALA A 387 -8.14 10.63 4.26
C ALA A 387 -8.68 9.26 3.81
N VAL A 388 -7.85 8.21 3.88
CA VAL A 388 -8.30 6.84 3.60
C VAL A 388 -9.32 6.39 4.65
N ASN A 389 -9.04 6.61 5.94
CA ASN A 389 -9.96 6.21 7.02
C ASN A 389 -11.32 6.93 6.92
N ILE A 390 -11.34 8.21 6.53
CA ILE A 390 -12.57 8.96 6.23
C ILE A 390 -13.33 8.29 5.09
N GLY A 391 -12.63 7.95 4.00
CA GLY A 391 -13.25 7.34 2.83
C GLY A 391 -13.83 5.96 3.08
N VAL A 392 -13.17 5.13 3.89
CA VAL A 392 -13.70 3.83 4.28
C VAL A 392 -14.90 3.97 5.24
N ALA A 393 -14.91 4.99 6.10
CA ALA A 393 -16.05 5.28 6.97
C ALA A 393 -17.23 5.97 6.24
N ALA A 394 -17.03 6.48 5.03
CA ALA A 394 -18.02 7.27 4.30
C ALA A 394 -19.12 6.38 3.68
N SER A 395 -20.39 6.74 3.92
CA SER A 395 -21.56 6.10 3.30
C SER A 395 -21.90 6.63 1.91
N ASP A 396 -21.27 7.74 1.50
CA ASP A 396 -21.65 8.51 0.32
C ASP A 396 -20.72 8.20 -0.86
N GLY A 397 -21.27 7.69 -1.96
CA GLY A 397 -20.47 7.08 -3.04
C GLY A 397 -19.43 7.96 -3.76
N HIS A 398 -19.40 9.28 -3.54
CA HIS A 398 -18.33 10.16 -4.08
C HIS A 398 -17.12 10.30 -3.14
N SER A 399 -17.30 10.00 -1.85
CA SER A 399 -16.25 10.04 -0.82
C SER A 399 -15.85 8.64 -0.37
N THR A 400 -16.67 7.63 -0.70
CA THR A 400 -16.39 6.24 -0.36
C THR A 400 -15.17 5.72 -1.11
N ILE A 401 -14.17 5.29 -0.35
CA ILE A 401 -13.12 4.39 -0.85
C ILE A 401 -13.65 2.98 -0.63
N GLN A 402 -13.62 2.15 -1.66
CA GLN A 402 -13.98 0.74 -1.51
C GLN A 402 -12.77 0.00 -0.90
N PRO A 403 -12.84 -0.44 0.37
CA PRO A 403 -11.76 -1.24 0.94
C PRO A 403 -11.69 -2.64 0.30
N ASP A 404 -12.85 -3.09 -0.20
CA ASP A 404 -13.07 -4.42 -0.73
C ASP A 404 -12.16 -4.72 -1.94
N PRO A 405 -11.66 -5.95 -2.05
CA PRO A 405 -11.04 -6.44 -3.27
C PRO A 405 -12.01 -6.33 -4.45
N PHE A 406 -11.50 -5.93 -5.60
CA PHE A 406 -12.25 -5.88 -6.85
C PHE A 406 -11.72 -6.92 -7.84
N GLN A 407 -12.59 -7.33 -8.74
CA GLN A 407 -12.23 -8.01 -9.97
C GLN A 407 -12.93 -7.32 -11.12
N VAL A 408 -12.14 -6.81 -12.06
CA VAL A 408 -12.64 -6.07 -13.21
C VAL A 408 -11.87 -6.47 -14.45
N ALA A 409 -12.51 -6.38 -15.62
CA ALA A 409 -11.79 -6.48 -16.88
C ALA A 409 -10.65 -5.44 -16.90
N LEU A 410 -9.51 -5.78 -17.50
CA LEU A 410 -8.38 -4.87 -17.65
C LEU A 410 -8.80 -3.54 -18.30
N SER A 411 -9.77 -3.58 -19.23
CA SER A 411 -10.40 -2.42 -19.84
C SER A 411 -11.08 -1.45 -18.86
N ASN A 412 -11.56 -1.95 -17.71
CA ASN A 412 -12.25 -1.18 -16.67
C ASN A 412 -11.36 -0.89 -15.44
N LEU A 413 -10.15 -1.46 -15.37
CA LEU A 413 -9.26 -1.31 -14.22
C LEU A 413 -8.97 0.16 -13.89
N TRP A 414 -8.75 0.98 -14.91
CA TRP A 414 -8.53 2.41 -14.72
C TRP A 414 -9.74 3.12 -14.11
N ASP A 415 -10.95 2.79 -14.55
CA ASP A 415 -12.17 3.42 -14.02
C ASP A 415 -12.36 3.09 -12.54
N THR A 416 -12.03 1.86 -12.13
CA THR A 416 -12.03 1.45 -10.72
C THR A 416 -10.98 2.19 -9.89
N LEU A 417 -9.74 2.28 -10.36
CA LEU A 417 -8.67 2.97 -9.65
C LEU A 417 -8.91 4.48 -9.56
N SER A 418 -9.26 5.11 -10.68
CA SER A 418 -9.51 6.56 -10.75
C SER A 418 -10.67 7.01 -9.86
N THR A 419 -11.76 6.24 -9.79
CA THR A 419 -12.89 6.54 -8.89
C THR A 419 -12.43 6.61 -7.43
N ASN A 420 -11.53 5.72 -7.00
CA ASN A 420 -11.02 5.73 -5.63
C ASN A 420 -10.00 6.85 -5.39
N TYR A 421 -9.21 7.24 -6.39
CA TYR A 421 -8.32 8.40 -6.27
C TYR A 421 -9.10 9.71 -6.18
N GLU A 422 -10.16 9.87 -6.98
CA GLU A 422 -11.08 11.01 -6.88
C GLU A 422 -11.78 11.05 -5.51
N ALA A 423 -12.21 9.90 -4.97
CA ALA A 423 -12.78 9.81 -3.63
C ALA A 423 -11.77 10.24 -2.55
N LEU A 424 -10.51 9.79 -2.67
CA LEU A 424 -9.44 10.17 -1.75
C LEU A 424 -9.17 11.69 -1.76
N LEU A 425 -9.14 12.32 -2.94
CA LEU A 425 -9.02 13.77 -3.06
C LEU A 425 -10.23 14.49 -2.44
N SER A 426 -11.44 14.00 -2.70
CA SER A 426 -12.68 14.51 -2.07
C SER A 426 -12.62 14.44 -0.54
N ASN A 427 -12.10 13.35 0.03
CA ASN A 427 -11.95 13.19 1.48
C ASN A 427 -10.97 14.21 2.08
N VAL A 428 -9.91 14.53 1.37
CA VAL A 428 -8.94 15.55 1.80
C VAL A 428 -9.58 16.94 1.76
N SER A 429 -10.36 17.26 0.72
CA SER A 429 -11.10 18.53 0.66
C SER A 429 -12.19 18.64 1.75
N ASN A 430 -12.84 17.52 2.12
CA ASN A 430 -13.77 17.48 3.25
C ASN A 430 -13.04 17.71 4.58
N MET A 431 -11.87 17.08 4.75
CA MET A 431 -11.01 17.31 5.90
C MET A 431 -10.58 18.77 6.01
N GLU A 432 -10.13 19.39 4.92
CA GLU A 432 -9.81 20.83 4.88
C GLU A 432 -10.98 21.68 5.38
N THR A 433 -12.19 21.40 4.87
CA THR A 433 -13.42 22.11 5.28
C THR A 433 -13.65 22.02 6.79
N MET A 434 -13.59 20.81 7.34
CA MET A 434 -13.79 20.58 8.77
C MET A 434 -12.75 21.33 9.63
N LEU A 435 -11.48 21.27 9.24
CA LEU A 435 -10.39 21.94 9.94
C LEU A 435 -10.52 23.48 9.89
N LEU A 436 -10.99 24.02 8.77
CA LEU A 436 -11.13 25.47 8.58
C LEU A 436 -12.40 26.06 9.20
N GLN A 437 -13.42 25.24 9.46
CA GLN A 437 -14.69 25.68 10.08
C GLN A 437 -14.69 25.62 11.61
N ASP A 438 -13.69 24.97 12.20
CA ASP A 438 -13.60 24.78 13.65
C ASP A 438 -12.31 25.40 14.19
N TRP A 439 -12.44 26.32 15.15
CA TRP A 439 -11.29 27.03 15.68
C TRP A 439 -10.35 26.13 16.49
N GLY A 440 -10.89 25.18 17.25
CA GLY A 440 -10.07 24.24 18.02
C GLY A 440 -9.28 23.30 17.12
N MET A 441 -9.92 22.79 16.06
CA MET A 441 -9.24 21.97 15.06
C MET A 441 -8.19 22.77 14.29
N MET A 442 -8.50 24.00 13.90
CA MET A 442 -7.57 24.89 13.21
C MET A 442 -6.33 25.18 14.04
N VAL A 443 -6.50 25.57 15.31
CA VAL A 443 -5.41 25.85 16.25
C VAL A 443 -4.54 24.61 16.46
N THR A 444 -5.17 23.46 16.69
CA THR A 444 -4.43 22.21 16.95
C THR A 444 -3.65 21.76 15.73
N THR A 445 -4.26 21.84 14.54
CA THR A 445 -3.60 21.48 13.27
C THR A 445 -2.44 22.41 12.98
N HIS A 446 -2.62 23.72 13.15
CA HIS A 446 -1.55 24.69 12.97
C HIS A 446 -0.34 24.40 13.87
N GLY A 447 -0.55 24.08 15.14
CA GLY A 447 0.55 23.70 16.04
C GLY A 447 1.33 22.47 15.57
N LEU A 448 0.68 21.53 14.88
CA LEU A 448 1.35 20.37 14.29
C LEU A 448 2.07 20.70 12.97
N ILE A 449 1.60 21.68 12.21
CA ILE A 449 2.29 22.21 11.02
C ILE A 449 3.58 22.95 11.43
N GLU A 450 3.56 23.68 12.56
CA GLU A 450 4.76 24.34 13.09
C GLU A 450 5.76 23.35 13.72
N THR A 451 5.33 22.14 14.04
CA THR A 451 6.19 21.10 14.60
C THR A 451 7.06 20.49 13.50
N LEU A 452 8.28 20.99 13.32
CA LEU A 452 9.18 20.61 12.21
C LEU A 452 9.58 19.12 12.13
N SER A 453 9.43 18.37 13.22
CA SER A 453 9.83 16.97 13.30
C SER A 453 9.04 16.22 14.37
N GLY A 454 8.91 14.91 14.22
CA GLY A 454 8.32 14.03 15.22
C GLY A 454 7.08 13.29 14.71
N PRO A 455 6.51 12.39 15.55
CA PRO A 455 5.43 11.48 15.16
C PRO A 455 4.18 12.18 14.60
N ASN A 456 3.84 13.32 15.21
CA ASN A 456 2.62 14.07 14.92
C ASN A 456 2.84 15.22 13.92
N SER A 457 4.06 15.38 13.39
CA SER A 457 4.38 16.52 12.53
C SER A 457 3.48 16.54 11.28
N LEU A 458 3.02 17.74 10.95
CA LEU A 458 2.35 18.08 9.69
C LEU A 458 3.16 19.13 8.91
N ALA A 459 4.46 19.28 9.19
CA ALA A 459 5.33 20.31 8.64
C ALA A 459 5.74 20.01 7.18
N TRP A 460 4.76 19.90 6.28
CA TRP A 460 4.98 19.61 4.87
C TRP A 460 5.42 20.87 4.12
N GLN A 461 6.70 20.94 3.74
CA GLN A 461 7.22 21.97 2.85
C GLN A 461 7.04 21.57 1.38
N SER A 462 6.66 22.49 0.50
CA SER A 462 6.40 22.18 -0.92
C SER A 462 7.61 21.58 -1.66
N SER A 463 8.84 21.83 -1.19
CA SER A 463 10.05 21.19 -1.73
C SER A 463 10.12 19.68 -1.49
N MET A 464 9.41 19.15 -0.48
CA MET A 464 9.38 17.72 -0.17
C MET A 464 8.53 16.92 -1.17
N THR A 465 7.63 17.57 -1.90
CA THR A 465 6.66 16.90 -2.79
C THR A 465 7.34 16.07 -3.88
N GLY A 466 8.41 16.57 -4.49
CA GLY A 466 9.14 15.84 -5.53
C GLY A 466 9.83 14.56 -5.02
N ASP A 467 10.37 14.62 -3.81
CA ASP A 467 11.02 13.47 -3.16
C ASP A 467 9.96 12.41 -2.76
N LEU A 468 8.83 12.85 -2.19
CA LEU A 468 7.70 11.99 -1.86
C LEU A 468 7.14 11.28 -3.10
N ILE A 469 6.99 11.98 -4.23
CA ILE A 469 6.55 11.36 -5.49
C ILE A 469 7.57 10.31 -5.94
N SER A 470 8.86 10.66 -5.92
CA SER A 470 9.94 9.75 -6.35
C SER A 470 9.99 8.48 -5.49
N ALA A 471 9.76 8.60 -4.17
CA ALA A 471 9.70 7.47 -3.25
C ALA A 471 8.40 6.64 -3.35
N ALA A 472 7.29 7.27 -3.76
CA ALA A 472 6.00 6.58 -3.92
C ALA A 472 5.95 5.68 -5.17
N VAL A 473 6.69 6.04 -6.22
CA VAL A 473 6.64 5.39 -7.53
C VAL A 473 6.94 3.88 -7.47
N PRO A 474 8.00 3.39 -6.82
CA PRO A 474 8.28 1.96 -6.76
C PRO A 474 7.14 1.16 -6.12
N GLY A 475 6.64 1.59 -4.96
CA GLY A 475 5.49 0.96 -4.29
C GLY A 475 4.24 0.99 -5.14
N TYR A 476 3.99 2.10 -5.84
CA TYR A 476 2.88 2.22 -6.77
C TYR A 476 2.96 1.20 -7.92
N GLU A 477 4.12 1.08 -8.56
CA GLU A 477 4.34 0.16 -9.68
C GLU A 477 4.25 -1.30 -9.26
N ILE A 478 4.85 -1.66 -8.11
CA ILE A 478 4.75 -3.02 -7.56
C ILE A 478 3.30 -3.36 -7.24
N SER A 479 2.52 -2.46 -6.62
CA SER A 479 1.10 -2.72 -6.36
C SER A 479 0.28 -2.90 -7.64
N LEU A 480 0.58 -2.16 -8.71
CA LEU A 480 -0.06 -2.40 -10.02
C LEU A 480 0.37 -3.75 -10.63
N LEU A 481 1.63 -4.14 -10.50
CA LEU A 481 2.11 -5.43 -10.99
C LEU A 481 1.51 -6.62 -10.23
N GLN A 482 1.27 -6.47 -8.93
CA GLN A 482 0.54 -7.46 -8.11
C GLN A 482 -0.90 -7.66 -8.58
N ILE A 483 -1.50 -6.65 -9.20
CA ILE A 483 -2.83 -6.72 -9.81
C ILE A 483 -2.78 -7.38 -11.19
N LEU A 484 -1.77 -7.03 -12.00
CA LEU A 484 -1.69 -7.41 -13.42
C LEU A 484 -1.08 -8.79 -13.66
N MET A 485 0.01 -9.14 -12.98
CA MET A 485 0.78 -10.34 -13.30
C MET A 485 0.01 -11.64 -13.05
N PRO A 486 -0.73 -11.82 -11.93
CA PRO A 486 -1.50 -13.03 -11.69
C PRO A 486 -2.61 -13.29 -12.71
N SER A 487 -2.99 -12.29 -13.51
CA SER A 487 -3.98 -12.44 -14.59
C SER A 487 -3.44 -13.16 -15.82
N LYS A 488 -2.11 -13.22 -16.00
CA LYS A 488 -1.45 -13.87 -17.14
C LYS A 488 -0.51 -14.99 -16.71
N TYR A 489 0.22 -14.78 -15.63
CA TYR A 489 1.28 -15.68 -15.18
C TYR A 489 0.86 -16.47 -13.96
N GLN A 490 1.47 -17.63 -13.78
CA GLN A 490 1.38 -18.44 -12.58
C GLN A 490 2.77 -18.95 -12.17
N ILE A 491 2.92 -19.34 -10.92
CA ILE A 491 4.14 -19.97 -10.43
C ILE A 491 4.03 -21.48 -10.59
N TYR A 492 5.10 -22.10 -11.06
CA TYR A 492 5.26 -23.53 -11.19
C TYR A 492 6.27 -24.03 -10.17
N ARG A 493 5.87 -25.03 -9.39
CA ARG A 493 6.74 -25.72 -8.42
C ARG A 493 7.25 -27.02 -9.04
N TYR A 494 8.55 -27.20 -9.02
CA TYR A 494 9.25 -28.41 -9.40
C TYR A 494 9.89 -29.04 -8.17
N ASP A 495 9.60 -30.31 -7.93
CA ASP A 495 10.15 -31.09 -6.82
C ASP A 495 11.02 -32.23 -7.38
N LEU A 496 12.34 -32.07 -7.30
CA LEU A 496 13.30 -33.04 -7.82
C LEU A 496 13.19 -34.41 -7.16
N ALA A 497 12.76 -34.47 -5.89
CA ALA A 497 12.65 -35.73 -5.16
C ALA A 497 11.42 -36.55 -5.58
N ASN A 498 10.34 -35.86 -5.98
CA ASN A 498 9.06 -36.50 -6.32
C ASN A 498 8.79 -36.59 -7.84
N ASN A 499 9.47 -35.78 -8.67
CA ASN A 499 9.28 -35.77 -10.12
C ASN A 499 10.26 -36.72 -10.84
N GLY A 500 9.98 -38.02 -10.80
CA GLY A 500 10.84 -39.02 -11.45
C GLY A 500 10.89 -38.96 -12.98
N ASN A 501 9.87 -38.40 -13.65
CA ASN A 501 9.73 -38.45 -15.12
C ASN A 501 9.60 -37.08 -15.81
N VAL A 502 9.16 -36.04 -15.10
CA VAL A 502 9.04 -34.67 -15.63
C VAL A 502 10.37 -33.96 -15.39
N GLY A 503 11.03 -33.53 -16.47
CA GLY A 503 12.20 -32.66 -16.36
C GLY A 503 11.76 -31.20 -16.18
N LEU A 504 12.53 -30.44 -15.39
CA LEU A 504 12.44 -28.98 -15.43
C LEU A 504 12.75 -28.51 -16.87
N PRO A 505 11.96 -27.58 -17.46
CA PRO A 505 12.30 -26.95 -18.73
C PRO A 505 13.75 -26.41 -18.76
N ASP A 506 14.53 -26.81 -19.76
CA ASP A 506 15.95 -26.41 -19.90
C ASP A 506 16.14 -24.94 -20.33
N ASP A 507 15.06 -24.26 -20.72
CA ASP A 507 15.03 -22.93 -21.35
C ASP A 507 14.48 -21.81 -20.46
N ILE A 508 14.33 -22.06 -19.14
CA ILE A 508 13.83 -21.05 -18.19
C ILE A 508 14.88 -19.94 -18.03
N PRO A 509 14.53 -18.66 -18.27
CA PRO A 509 15.39 -17.53 -17.95
C PRO A 509 15.74 -17.50 -16.45
N SER A 510 16.99 -17.17 -16.11
CA SER A 510 17.43 -17.14 -14.70
C SER A 510 16.66 -16.12 -13.85
N SER A 511 16.16 -15.04 -14.47
CA SER A 511 15.34 -14.01 -13.82
C SER A 511 13.95 -14.51 -13.42
N CYS A 512 13.50 -15.64 -14.00
CA CYS A 512 12.20 -16.26 -13.80
C CYS A 512 12.28 -17.55 -12.97
N LEU A 513 13.45 -17.86 -12.39
CA LEU A 513 13.75 -19.11 -11.71
C LEU A 513 14.29 -18.83 -10.31
N TRP A 514 13.80 -19.55 -9.31
CA TRP A 514 14.30 -19.47 -7.94
C TRP A 514 14.32 -20.86 -7.28
N THR A 515 15.44 -21.21 -6.64
CA THR A 515 15.57 -22.47 -5.88
C THR A 515 15.51 -22.14 -4.40
N ASP A 516 14.66 -22.86 -3.66
CA ASP A 516 14.49 -22.62 -2.23
C ASP A 516 15.82 -22.91 -1.49
N PRO A 517 16.41 -21.92 -0.79
CA PRO A 517 17.65 -22.13 -0.05
C PRO A 517 17.50 -23.11 1.12
N ASN A 518 16.28 -23.35 1.60
CA ASN A 518 15.99 -24.28 2.70
C ASN A 518 15.77 -25.72 2.21
N ASP A 519 15.37 -25.92 0.95
CA ASP A 519 15.25 -27.23 0.32
C ASP A 519 15.71 -27.17 -1.14
N SER A 520 16.96 -27.58 -1.37
CA SER A 520 17.56 -27.59 -2.71
C SER A 520 16.87 -28.51 -3.72
N ASN A 521 15.91 -29.35 -3.30
CA ASN A 521 15.09 -30.15 -4.21
C ASN A 521 13.90 -29.37 -4.78
N ILE A 522 13.55 -28.22 -4.19
CA ILE A 522 12.40 -27.43 -4.59
C ILE A 522 12.85 -26.22 -5.40
N THR A 523 12.30 -26.12 -6.60
CA THR A 523 12.55 -25.00 -7.50
C THR A 523 11.23 -24.43 -7.99
N TYR A 524 11.12 -23.12 -7.97
CA TYR A 524 9.98 -22.37 -8.46
C TYR A 524 10.38 -21.63 -9.73
N PHE A 525 9.44 -21.51 -10.67
CA PHE A 525 9.60 -20.61 -11.80
C PHE A 525 8.26 -19.99 -12.21
N ILE A 526 8.29 -18.82 -12.83
CA ILE A 526 7.10 -18.14 -13.32
C ILE A 526 6.97 -18.32 -14.82
N ALA A 527 5.78 -18.69 -15.32
CA ALA A 527 5.48 -18.73 -16.75
C ALA A 527 3.99 -18.43 -16.99
N ASP A 528 3.63 -18.32 -18.26
CA ASP A 528 2.26 -18.07 -18.73
C ASP A 528 1.29 -19.16 -18.23
N ASN A 529 0.05 -18.77 -17.92
CA ASN A 529 -0.92 -19.68 -17.34
C ASN A 529 -1.33 -20.85 -18.27
N GLU A 530 -1.14 -20.72 -19.58
CA GLU A 530 -1.47 -21.78 -20.56
C GLU A 530 -0.26 -22.68 -20.88
N THR A 531 0.97 -22.27 -20.57
CA THR A 531 2.19 -22.96 -21.01
C THR A 531 3.42 -22.71 -20.14
N THR A 532 4.21 -23.76 -19.91
CA THR A 532 5.47 -23.72 -19.16
C THR A 532 6.66 -23.18 -19.98
N LYS A 533 6.41 -22.59 -21.16
CA LYS A 533 7.42 -22.18 -22.16
C LYS A 533 7.41 -20.70 -22.52
N VAL A 534 6.44 -19.94 -22.04
CA VAL A 534 6.36 -18.49 -22.26
C VAL A 534 6.58 -17.81 -20.93
N TYR A 535 7.63 -17.01 -20.83
CA TYR A 535 8.07 -16.41 -19.58
C TYR A 535 7.86 -14.88 -19.62
N PRO A 536 7.72 -14.22 -18.46
CA PRO A 536 7.91 -12.78 -18.35
C PRO A 536 9.24 -12.33 -18.99
N ASP A 537 9.22 -11.15 -19.62
CA ASP A 537 10.45 -10.59 -20.19
C ASP A 537 11.42 -10.15 -19.08
N ASP A 538 12.73 -10.23 -19.36
CA ASP A 538 13.77 -9.81 -18.41
C ASP A 538 13.61 -8.36 -17.94
N SER A 539 13.04 -7.47 -18.77
CA SER A 539 12.76 -6.08 -18.37
C SER A 539 11.69 -5.98 -17.30
N LEU A 540 10.67 -6.85 -17.34
CA LEU A 540 9.63 -6.91 -16.29
C LEU A 540 10.22 -7.46 -14.99
N MET A 541 10.97 -8.56 -15.08
CA MET A 541 11.61 -9.15 -13.89
C MET A 541 12.64 -8.19 -13.29
N SER A 542 13.43 -7.50 -14.11
CA SER A 542 14.39 -6.48 -13.65
C SER A 542 13.71 -5.29 -12.97
N LEU A 543 12.49 -4.91 -13.38
CA LEU A 543 11.72 -3.88 -12.71
C LEU A 543 11.30 -4.32 -11.30
N ILE A 544 10.84 -5.57 -11.17
CA ILE A 544 10.42 -6.15 -9.88
C ILE A 544 11.60 -6.22 -8.92
N TRP A 545 12.71 -6.82 -9.35
CA TRP A 545 13.93 -6.95 -8.54
C TRP A 545 14.60 -5.60 -8.29
N GLY A 546 14.57 -4.70 -9.26
CA GLY A 546 15.10 -3.34 -9.14
C GLY A 546 14.34 -2.48 -8.13
N ASN A 547 13.06 -2.78 -7.88
CA ASN A 547 12.23 -2.14 -6.86
C ASN A 547 12.30 -2.84 -5.48
N GLY A 548 13.27 -3.73 -5.26
CA GLY A 548 13.56 -4.29 -3.94
C GLY A 548 12.71 -5.49 -3.51
N VAL A 549 11.83 -5.99 -4.38
CA VAL A 549 11.03 -7.19 -4.08
C VAL A 549 11.96 -8.39 -3.92
N SER A 550 11.82 -9.13 -2.82
CA SER A 550 12.63 -10.34 -2.62
C SER A 550 12.11 -11.48 -3.51
N GLU A 551 13.03 -12.29 -4.04
CA GLU A 551 12.68 -13.46 -4.85
C GLU A 551 11.78 -14.43 -4.06
N GLN A 552 12.08 -14.65 -2.79
CA GLN A 552 11.30 -15.52 -1.91
C GLN A 552 9.84 -15.04 -1.79
N GLU A 553 9.60 -13.75 -1.51
CA GLU A 553 8.24 -13.23 -1.39
C GLU A 553 7.47 -13.35 -2.71
N PHE A 554 8.14 -13.08 -3.83
CA PHE A 554 7.54 -13.18 -5.15
C PHE A 554 7.15 -14.62 -5.52
N PHE A 555 8.11 -15.56 -5.44
CA PHE A 555 7.91 -16.95 -5.87
C PHE A 555 7.03 -17.76 -4.91
N LEU A 556 6.92 -17.34 -3.65
CA LEU A 556 5.99 -17.95 -2.69
C LEU A 556 4.62 -17.26 -2.67
N SER A 557 4.32 -16.37 -3.63
CA SER A 557 3.05 -15.65 -3.71
C SER A 557 2.72 -14.83 -2.45
N ALA A 558 3.72 -14.31 -1.74
CA ALA A 558 3.54 -13.53 -0.51
C ALA A 558 3.39 -12.03 -0.78
N ASN A 559 3.13 -11.25 0.26
CA ASN A 559 3.03 -9.78 0.27
C ASN A 559 2.13 -9.18 -0.83
N GLY A 560 1.03 -9.87 -1.18
CA GLY A 560 0.08 -9.42 -2.20
C GLY A 560 0.27 -10.02 -3.59
N TRP A 561 1.35 -10.78 -3.83
CA TRP A 561 1.57 -11.53 -5.07
C TRP A 561 0.60 -12.72 -5.17
N ASN A 562 -0.64 -12.50 -5.60
CA ASN A 562 -1.70 -13.50 -5.61
C ASN A 562 -1.62 -14.54 -6.75
N PHE A 563 -0.42 -15.04 -7.08
CA PHE A 563 -0.27 -16.07 -8.12
C PHE A 563 -0.86 -17.41 -7.70
N CYS A 564 -1.50 -18.11 -8.64
CA CYS A 564 -1.69 -19.55 -8.50
C CYS A 564 -0.33 -20.25 -8.55
N MET A 565 -0.14 -21.25 -7.69
CA MET A 565 0.97 -22.18 -7.76
C MET A 565 0.48 -23.52 -8.32
N SER A 566 1.13 -24.01 -9.38
CA SER A 566 0.87 -25.32 -10.00
C SER A 566 2.08 -26.24 -9.80
N LEU A 567 1.84 -27.55 -9.67
CA LEU A 567 2.92 -28.53 -9.61
C LEU A 567 3.26 -29.00 -11.03
N LEU A 568 4.55 -29.05 -11.36
CA LEU A 568 5.00 -29.84 -12.50
C LEU A 568 4.89 -31.32 -12.15
N ASN A 569 3.96 -32.03 -12.77
CA ASN A 569 3.71 -33.45 -12.54
C ASN A 569 3.00 -34.06 -13.76
N ASP A 570 3.18 -35.37 -13.97
CA ASP A 570 2.42 -36.14 -14.97
C ASP A 570 1.02 -36.58 -14.46
N ASN A 571 0.68 -36.30 -13.19
CA ASN A 571 -0.61 -36.67 -12.61
C ASN A 571 -1.77 -35.84 -13.19
N ILE A 572 -2.63 -36.51 -13.95
CA ILE A 572 -3.70 -35.94 -14.79
C ILE A 572 -4.92 -35.42 -14.02
N GLY A 573 -5.09 -35.85 -12.77
CA GLY A 573 -6.29 -35.62 -11.96
C GLY A 573 -6.12 -34.60 -10.83
N SER A 574 -4.99 -33.90 -10.82
CA SER A 574 -4.59 -33.09 -9.68
C SER A 574 -5.11 -31.65 -9.74
N GLY A 575 -5.69 -31.17 -8.64
CA GLY A 575 -5.91 -29.75 -8.37
C GLY A 575 -5.02 -29.28 -7.22
N ALA A 576 -4.25 -28.22 -7.41
CA ALA A 576 -3.36 -27.65 -6.41
C ALA A 576 -3.97 -26.36 -5.82
N PRO A 577 -4.43 -26.39 -4.55
CA PRO A 577 -4.81 -25.17 -3.85
C PRO A 577 -3.58 -24.34 -3.48
N THR A 578 -3.61 -23.08 -3.86
CA THR A 578 -2.83 -22.00 -3.27
C THR A 578 -3.75 -21.22 -2.35
N ILE A 579 -3.31 -21.04 -1.11
CA ILE A 579 -4.07 -20.34 -0.09
C ILE A 579 -3.32 -19.07 0.26
N SER A 580 -3.94 -17.91 -0.03
CA SER A 580 -3.33 -16.60 0.21
C SER A 580 -4.05 -15.89 1.34
N ASN A 581 -3.32 -15.56 2.38
CA ASN A 581 -3.81 -14.74 3.48
C ASN A 581 -3.28 -13.31 3.29
N ASN A 582 -4.10 -12.44 2.70
CA ASN A 582 -3.79 -11.01 2.59
C ASN A 582 -4.34 -10.22 3.80
N THR A 583 -4.78 -10.91 4.84
CA THR A 583 -5.23 -10.27 6.06
C THR A 583 -4.05 -9.98 6.97
N SER A 584 -4.30 -9.08 7.89
CA SER A 584 -3.40 -8.82 9.00
C SER A 584 -3.66 -9.76 10.18
N THR A 585 -4.41 -10.87 10.01
CA THR A 585 -4.68 -11.95 10.99
C THR A 585 -4.15 -13.30 10.44
N ALA A 586 -3.41 -14.12 11.19
CA ALA A 586 -2.98 -15.43 10.67
C ALA A 586 -4.20 -16.32 10.55
N LEU A 587 -4.23 -17.12 9.50
CA LEU A 587 -5.36 -17.97 9.18
C LEU A 587 -4.93 -19.42 9.15
N ASN A 588 -5.74 -20.27 9.78
CA ASN A 588 -5.60 -21.72 9.67
C ASN A 588 -6.53 -22.23 8.57
N PHE A 589 -5.95 -22.84 7.56
CA PHE A 589 -6.66 -23.44 6.44
C PHE A 589 -6.73 -24.95 6.64
N LYS A 590 -7.94 -25.45 6.86
CA LYS A 590 -8.23 -26.87 6.91
C LYS A 590 -8.75 -27.33 5.55
N ILE A 591 -7.97 -28.15 4.87
CA ILE A 591 -8.30 -28.73 3.56
C ILE A 591 -8.71 -30.19 3.74
N GLN A 592 -9.95 -30.50 3.36
CA GLN A 592 -10.55 -31.82 3.46
C GLN A 592 -10.84 -32.38 2.06
N PHE A 593 -10.03 -33.35 1.64
CA PHE A 593 -10.19 -34.08 0.37
C PHE A 593 -11.17 -35.26 0.50
N SER A 594 -11.24 -35.86 1.69
CA SER A 594 -12.18 -36.92 2.03
C SER A 594 -12.41 -36.93 3.56
N PRO A 595 -13.37 -37.71 4.10
CA PRO A 595 -13.55 -37.81 5.55
C PRO A 595 -12.30 -38.23 6.34
N THR A 596 -11.32 -38.85 5.67
CA THR A 596 -10.07 -39.34 6.30
C THR A 596 -8.82 -38.56 5.90
N GLN A 597 -8.85 -37.81 4.79
CA GLN A 597 -7.73 -36.98 4.34
C GLN A 597 -8.01 -35.50 4.65
N ILE A 598 -7.42 -35.05 5.75
CA ILE A 598 -7.52 -33.68 6.26
C ILE A 598 -6.12 -33.14 6.46
N TYR A 599 -5.84 -31.99 5.87
CA TYR A 599 -4.58 -31.27 6.00
C TYR A 599 -4.86 -29.91 6.63
N ASN A 600 -3.98 -29.44 7.51
CA ASN A 600 -4.08 -28.12 8.11
C ASN A 600 -2.83 -27.34 7.74
N TYR A 601 -3.02 -26.09 7.34
CA TYR A 601 -1.96 -25.16 6.98
C TYR A 601 -2.16 -23.87 7.75
N ASP A 602 -1.17 -23.51 8.56
CA ASP A 602 -1.11 -22.17 9.11
C ASP A 602 -0.53 -21.26 8.02
N VAL A 603 -1.32 -20.28 7.58
CA VAL A 603 -0.90 -19.28 6.61
C VAL A 603 -0.79 -17.96 7.35
N PRO A 604 0.43 -17.45 7.51
CA PRO A 604 0.67 -16.18 8.17
C PRO A 604 0.09 -14.95 7.44
N THR A 605 0.24 -13.76 8.00
CA THR A 605 -0.19 -12.50 7.38
C THR A 605 0.49 -12.21 6.07
N HIS A 606 -0.22 -11.57 5.15
CA HIS A 606 0.35 -11.16 3.86
C HIS A 606 1.22 -12.25 3.22
N SER A 607 0.79 -13.50 3.31
CA SER A 607 1.58 -14.68 2.91
C SER A 607 0.70 -15.69 2.22
N SER A 608 1.35 -16.59 1.50
CA SER A 608 0.69 -17.69 0.83
C SER A 608 1.39 -18.99 1.12
N ASN A 609 0.65 -20.09 0.98
CA ASN A 609 1.22 -21.42 1.12
C ASN A 609 0.77 -22.31 -0.04
N PHE A 610 1.71 -23.12 -0.52
CA PHE A 610 1.42 -24.20 -1.46
C PHE A 610 0.98 -25.42 -0.67
N THR A 611 -0.17 -25.97 -1.04
CA THR A 611 -0.75 -27.09 -0.30
C THR A 611 -0.56 -28.42 -1.05
N THR A 612 -0.74 -29.53 -0.35
CA THR A 612 -0.80 -30.86 -0.96
C THR A 612 -1.84 -30.89 -2.08
N GLU A 613 -1.51 -31.52 -3.20
CA GLU A 613 -2.43 -31.66 -4.33
C GLU A 613 -3.61 -32.58 -4.01
N PHE A 614 -4.79 -32.22 -4.54
CA PHE A 614 -5.96 -33.10 -4.57
C PHE A 614 -5.86 -34.05 -5.75
N ASP A 615 -5.66 -35.34 -5.50
CA ASP A 615 -5.65 -36.37 -6.56
C ASP A 615 -7.05 -36.99 -6.77
N ASN A 616 -7.67 -36.71 -7.91
CA ASN A 616 -8.98 -37.23 -8.29
C ASN A 616 -8.92 -38.54 -9.12
N THR A 617 -7.85 -39.32 -9.03
CA THR A 617 -7.78 -40.66 -9.66
C THR A 617 -8.86 -41.61 -9.11
N ALA A 618 -9.37 -41.38 -7.90
CA ALA A 618 -10.53 -42.08 -7.35
C ALA A 618 -11.82 -41.33 -7.72
N ILE A 619 -12.49 -41.78 -8.79
CA ILE A 619 -13.72 -41.24 -9.44
C ILE A 619 -14.87 -40.83 -8.48
N GLU A 620 -14.84 -41.19 -7.20
CA GLU A 620 -15.97 -41.03 -6.28
C GLU A 620 -16.21 -39.59 -5.79
N ASN A 621 -15.20 -38.71 -5.75
CA ASN A 621 -15.37 -37.31 -5.34
C ASN A 621 -14.64 -36.35 -6.29
N SER A 622 -15.39 -35.50 -7.01
CA SER A 622 -14.83 -34.43 -7.83
C SER A 622 -14.72 -33.10 -7.09
N TYR A 623 -14.76 -33.08 -5.77
CA TYR A 623 -14.67 -31.84 -4.99
C TYR A 623 -13.98 -32.06 -3.65
N TYR A 624 -13.42 -30.97 -3.12
CA TYR A 624 -12.87 -30.88 -1.77
C TYR A 624 -13.36 -29.62 -1.06
N GLN A 625 -13.20 -29.61 0.26
CA GLN A 625 -13.62 -28.50 1.12
C GLN A 625 -12.42 -27.82 1.73
N ILE A 626 -12.43 -26.49 1.74
CA ILE A 626 -11.50 -25.65 2.49
C ILE A 626 -12.33 -24.94 3.55
N THR A 627 -11.98 -25.10 4.81
CA THR A 627 -12.55 -24.32 5.92
C THR A 627 -11.44 -23.52 6.57
N ILE A 628 -11.69 -22.24 6.78
CA ILE A 628 -10.71 -21.26 7.24
C ILE A 628 -11.13 -20.77 8.61
N TYR A 629 -10.17 -20.73 9.53
CA TYR A 629 -10.32 -20.21 10.87
C TYR A 629 -9.30 -19.12 11.12
N ASP A 630 -9.66 -18.14 11.94
CA ASP A 630 -8.67 -17.23 12.48
C ASP A 630 -7.89 -17.90 13.62
N ASN A 631 -6.91 -17.17 14.14
CA ASN A 631 -6.11 -17.64 15.26
C ASN A 631 -6.96 -17.98 16.50
N THR A 632 -8.06 -17.28 16.78
CA THR A 632 -9.00 -17.59 17.88
C THR A 632 -9.79 -18.89 17.69
N ASN A 633 -9.60 -19.60 16.56
CA ASN A 633 -10.42 -20.70 16.06
C ASN A 633 -11.86 -20.28 15.72
N SER A 634 -12.10 -18.98 15.53
CA SER A 634 -13.38 -18.52 15.01
C SER A 634 -13.44 -18.81 13.52
N TRP A 635 -14.60 -19.24 13.05
CA TRP A 635 -14.81 -19.52 11.64
C TRP A 635 -14.70 -18.22 10.83
N VAL A 636 -13.88 -18.26 9.78
CA VAL A 636 -13.64 -17.13 8.86
C VAL A 636 -14.32 -17.36 7.52
N ALA A 637 -14.10 -18.51 6.90
CA ALA A 637 -14.66 -18.79 5.59
C ALA A 637 -14.76 -20.30 5.32
N SER A 638 -15.57 -20.67 4.33
CA SER A 638 -15.65 -22.02 3.82
C SER A 638 -15.80 -21.97 2.32
N ILE A 639 -15.00 -22.76 1.59
CA ILE A 639 -15.02 -22.85 0.13
C ILE A 639 -15.11 -24.31 -0.28
N SER A 640 -16.07 -24.63 -1.15
CA SER A 640 -16.15 -25.91 -1.84
C SER A 640 -15.51 -25.77 -3.22
N VAL A 641 -14.48 -26.55 -3.51
CA VAL A 641 -13.79 -26.52 -4.80
C VAL A 641 -14.07 -27.81 -5.56
N ARG A 642 -14.48 -27.69 -6.82
CA ARG A 642 -14.64 -28.79 -7.76
C ARG A 642 -13.41 -28.92 -8.64
N VAL A 643 -13.02 -30.17 -8.89
CA VAL A 643 -11.95 -30.57 -9.81
C VAL A 643 -12.54 -31.51 -10.85
N ASP A 644 -12.72 -31.00 -12.08
CA ASP A 644 -13.17 -31.77 -13.23
C ASP A 644 -11.98 -32.25 -14.05
N ILE A 645 -11.92 -33.56 -14.34
CA ILE A 645 -10.86 -34.13 -15.17
C ILE A 645 -11.29 -34.14 -16.63
N PHE A 646 -10.53 -33.44 -17.48
CA PHE A 646 -10.65 -33.55 -18.93
C PHE A 646 -9.47 -34.35 -19.48
N VAL A 647 -9.72 -35.59 -19.90
CA VAL A 647 -8.70 -36.56 -20.39
C VAL A 647 -7.70 -35.97 -21.39
N MET A 648 -8.13 -35.01 -22.23
CA MET A 648 -7.30 -34.40 -23.27
C MET A 648 -6.76 -33.01 -22.92
N ARG A 649 -7.18 -32.41 -21.81
CA ARG A 649 -6.84 -31.01 -21.48
C ARG A 649 -6.14 -30.87 -20.13
N GLY A 650 -6.44 -31.70 -19.13
CA GLY A 650 -5.94 -31.58 -17.76
C GLY A 650 -7.08 -31.44 -16.76
N ALA A 651 -6.75 -31.13 -15.50
CA ALA A 651 -7.73 -30.86 -14.45
C ALA A 651 -8.20 -29.39 -14.52
N ASP A 652 -9.50 -29.18 -14.50
CA ASP A 652 -10.14 -27.87 -14.40
C ASP A 652 -10.66 -27.69 -12.96
N VAL A 653 -10.36 -26.55 -12.36
CA VAL A 653 -10.75 -26.26 -10.97
C VAL A 653 -11.74 -25.11 -10.95
N SER A 654 -12.74 -25.20 -10.10
CA SER A 654 -13.76 -24.15 -9.97
C SER A 654 -14.35 -24.12 -8.57
N VAL A 655 -14.80 -22.95 -8.12
CA VAL A 655 -15.51 -22.83 -6.84
C VAL A 655 -17.00 -23.15 -7.02
N LEU A 656 -17.49 -24.13 -6.26
CA LEU A 656 -18.90 -24.53 -6.24
C LEU A 656 -19.74 -23.61 -5.36
N SER A 657 -19.21 -23.30 -4.18
CA SER A 657 -19.85 -22.46 -3.19
C SER A 657 -18.80 -21.87 -2.28
N SER A 658 -19.09 -20.69 -1.76
CA SER A 658 -18.27 -20.05 -0.74
C SER A 658 -19.13 -19.28 0.25
N SER A 659 -18.63 -19.13 1.47
CA SER A 659 -19.20 -18.27 2.50
C SER A 659 -18.08 -17.67 3.34
N CYS A 660 -18.29 -16.45 3.84
CA CYS A 660 -17.32 -15.72 4.64
C CYS A 660 -18.01 -15.09 5.87
N ALA A 661 -17.26 -14.93 6.95
CA ALA A 661 -17.70 -14.30 8.19
C ALA A 661 -17.65 -12.77 8.06
N ASP A 662 -18.45 -12.09 8.88
CA ASP A 662 -18.42 -10.63 8.98
C ASP A 662 -17.00 -10.15 9.36
N GLY A 663 -16.51 -9.11 8.68
CA GLY A 663 -15.16 -8.60 8.86
C GLY A 663 -14.11 -9.20 7.93
N TYR A 664 -14.42 -10.28 7.20
CA TYR A 664 -13.55 -10.88 6.20
C TYR A 664 -14.19 -10.89 4.82
N TYR A 665 -13.35 -10.91 3.77
CA TYR A 665 -13.78 -11.12 2.39
C TYR A 665 -12.97 -12.20 1.71
N LEU A 666 -13.66 -12.97 0.87
CA LEU A 666 -13.03 -13.79 -0.16
C LEU A 666 -12.83 -12.90 -1.38
N GLY A 667 -11.59 -12.71 -1.83
CA GLY A 667 -11.37 -12.22 -3.19
C GLY A 667 -11.83 -13.26 -4.20
N THR A 668 -12.08 -12.86 -5.46
CA THR A 668 -12.50 -13.83 -6.46
C THR A 668 -11.39 -14.87 -6.65
N PRO A 669 -11.68 -16.17 -6.51
CA PRO A 669 -10.69 -17.20 -6.71
C PRO A 669 -10.14 -17.17 -8.13
N ASN A 670 -8.81 -17.13 -8.28
CA ASN A 670 -8.18 -17.31 -9.59
C ASN A 670 -8.09 -18.80 -9.87
N CYS A 671 -8.81 -19.29 -10.88
CA CYS A 671 -8.89 -20.70 -11.21
C CYS A 671 -8.23 -20.94 -12.57
N LEU A 672 -7.19 -21.75 -12.61
CA LEU A 672 -6.41 -22.05 -13.81
C LEU A 672 -6.50 -23.54 -14.14
N GLN A 673 -6.75 -23.82 -15.41
CA GLN A 673 -6.80 -25.17 -15.94
C GLN A 673 -5.38 -25.75 -16.03
N GLY A 674 -5.20 -26.99 -15.61
CA GLY A 674 -3.95 -27.74 -15.80
C GLY A 674 -3.73 -28.10 -17.26
N SER A 675 -2.54 -28.58 -17.61
CA SER A 675 -2.24 -29.02 -18.97
C SER A 675 -1.48 -30.33 -19.02
N PHE A 676 -2.06 -31.31 -19.70
CA PHE A 676 -1.37 -32.56 -20.01
C PHE A 676 -0.19 -32.35 -20.96
N ALA A 677 -0.36 -31.50 -21.98
CA ALA A 677 0.68 -31.26 -22.99
C ALA A 677 1.93 -30.58 -22.40
N HIS A 678 1.78 -29.94 -21.24
CA HIS A 678 2.82 -29.19 -20.55
C HIS A 678 3.15 -29.75 -19.15
N SER A 679 2.60 -30.92 -18.78
CA SER A 679 2.81 -31.64 -17.51
C SER A 679 2.64 -30.78 -16.26
N PHE A 680 1.49 -30.12 -16.11
CA PHE A 680 1.18 -29.35 -14.89
C PHE A 680 -0.28 -29.48 -14.43
N THR A 681 -0.48 -29.32 -13.12
CA THR A 681 -1.77 -29.52 -12.45
C THR A 681 -2.71 -28.33 -12.61
N GLY A 682 -4.02 -28.55 -12.49
CA GLY A 682 -4.96 -27.44 -12.29
C GLY A 682 -4.62 -26.72 -10.99
N SER A 683 -4.81 -25.40 -10.94
CA SER A 683 -4.42 -24.60 -9.79
C SER A 683 -5.45 -23.55 -9.46
N ILE A 684 -5.69 -23.32 -8.16
CA ILE A 684 -6.61 -22.30 -7.67
C ILE A 684 -5.92 -21.46 -6.62
N ASN A 685 -6.00 -20.14 -6.72
CA ASN A 685 -5.66 -19.25 -5.62
C ASN A 685 -6.94 -18.69 -4.98
N ILE A 686 -7.02 -18.77 -3.65
CA ILE A 686 -8.12 -18.23 -2.87
C ILE A 686 -7.55 -17.16 -1.94
N PRO A 687 -7.62 -15.87 -2.31
CA PRO A 687 -7.15 -14.80 -1.46
C PRO A 687 -8.20 -14.38 -0.42
N ILE A 688 -7.79 -14.30 0.83
CA ILE A 688 -8.61 -13.80 1.95
C ILE A 688 -8.14 -12.39 2.32
N PHE A 689 -9.11 -11.49 2.54
CA PHE A 689 -8.90 -10.12 2.97
C PHE A 689 -9.73 -9.82 4.24
N GLU A 690 -9.37 -8.76 4.95
CA GLU A 690 -10.09 -8.25 6.12
C GLU A 690 -10.67 -6.86 5.77
N ASN A 691 -11.82 -6.52 6.34
CA ASN A 691 -12.46 -5.19 6.24
C ASN A 691 -11.65 -4.09 6.93
#